data_AF-A0A7Y5V106-F1
#
_entry.id   AF-A0A7Y5V106-F1
#
_cell.length_a   1.000
_cell.length_b   1.000
_cell.length_c   1.000
_cell.angle_alpha   90.00
_cell.angle_beta   90.00
_cell.angle_gamma   90.00
#
_symmetry.space_group_name_H-M   'P 1'
#
loop_
_entity.id
_entity.type
_entity.pdbx_description
1 polymer ?
#
loop_
_entity_poly.entity_id
_entity_poly.type
_entity_poly.pdbx_seq_one_letter_code
_entity_poly.pdbx_strand_id
1 'polypeptide(L)'
;MPTNYAEIAEINRQKYGTEVSNYGQYIADLLYSDRTHFIYELLQNAEDTEATQVEFSLFRDRVEFRHNGRPFAREDVIGICNIGRGTKAEDMTKIGKFGIGFKSVYAVTRTPIIYSGGERFSIEHYVFPREVPPVSLLKHETRIVLPFNRPDLDVDKAYSEIAYGLQEVSPQTILFLRHIAELRWEIEEGKSGHYLRDTRFTNENRLAVRIVDIIDETDKYERWMVFKRPAVYQDHDLSVEIAVPVNRIENADTETYSLSRYEFPRLVVFFPTARPTPFGFVMQGPYRTTPARDNIRSRDPLNEFLILETSKLAVDALKLLRDTRELTVESLTIFVCDVLATTDAFFPVFAAIRSALMNSPFLPTESKEYTSGIRGRLARPGSLAQLFSDAQLNDLDIGAPPLHWLSTSITLDRARLLYTYLTRQLTVQELDPFAVMRRMNAKFLQEQSDEWIRRLYIMLDRLQSVVRELIDKGTPILRLENGQHVPVRHLDRPRAYLPPEGDTQFPIVKRSICSDPAVVSFLRSKCELTEPDRMSEVLEYVLPRYEQRPVQFSVDGYLKDIEKIFSALEMPDRRRRASLLERLRGCSFLLGRNAASGEEALVAPGIIVPDHSDYSLFYAGNPEAWFPGENLAEYAEILHRFGFIKSDFVNARDADSAGYVSVLWQRGEHVRGLNHFDPDCEIDGLEFALQNPSHERSRFVWNKLLLPNKHHIRGEVEYSTRQDFTNAKRKVELSSMGRLATEYAWLPTTAGGWFKPSDLTLDELPPDFTRDEGLANQLGMRSTDLKGISQQLNVEEEVVRAFMKAFQKDPNLVRSFLSNLGQAERIPTQSSHNDRKPSEIRQEIPNVAEEMKEAFLRSGVFELTDTESELSLVPNPELRHARIVEEITTTKQLEVENTLRAKDEKDFGPVDTTTGAIQVRWEQKDPQTRNFLLEQYGGRCQICGHTFPLRKDGSPYFEGVYIARHSHGRWFDRPGNVLCLCANHAAQFLYGEVRLEDFNRSILGLRETKAEYLVPLRLCGVDMKIRFTQRHVIDIQAILQSADT
;
A
#
# COMPACT_ATOMS: atom_id res chain seq x y z
N MET A 1 -23.05 0.56 -86.64
CA MET A 1 -23.09 1.78 -87.46
C MET A 1 -22.60 2.93 -86.59
N PRO A 2 -21.83 3.89 -87.12
CA PRO A 2 -21.43 5.07 -86.34
C PRO A 2 -22.68 5.86 -85.92
N THR A 3 -22.67 6.39 -84.69
CA THR A 3 -23.79 7.17 -84.16
C THR A 3 -23.96 8.46 -84.97
N ASN A 4 -25.19 8.73 -85.41
CA ASN A 4 -25.52 9.96 -86.11
C ASN A 4 -25.90 11.05 -85.08
N TYR A 5 -24.92 11.87 -84.68
CA TYR A 5 -25.15 12.93 -83.68
C TYR A 5 -26.14 13.99 -84.18
N ALA A 6 -26.15 14.30 -85.47
CA ALA A 6 -27.09 15.28 -86.04
C ALA A 6 -28.55 14.82 -85.92
N GLU A 7 -28.80 13.51 -86.10
CA GLU A 7 -30.11 12.90 -85.86
C GLU A 7 -30.54 13.06 -84.39
N ILE A 8 -29.66 12.73 -83.44
CA ILE A 8 -29.96 12.85 -82.00
C ILE A 8 -30.21 14.32 -81.62
N ALA A 9 -29.42 15.25 -82.16
CA ALA A 9 -29.58 16.68 -81.90
C ALA A 9 -30.91 17.21 -82.44
N GLU A 10 -31.36 16.75 -83.62
CA GLU A 10 -32.66 17.14 -84.19
C GLU A 10 -33.83 16.57 -83.36
N ILE A 11 -33.75 15.30 -82.94
CA ILE A 11 -34.73 14.70 -82.02
C ILE A 11 -34.83 15.52 -80.73
N ASN A 12 -33.69 15.87 -80.14
CA ASN A 12 -33.66 16.67 -78.91
C ASN A 12 -34.18 18.09 -79.14
N ARG A 13 -34.00 18.67 -80.34
CA ARG A 13 -34.52 20.00 -80.69
C ARG A 13 -36.04 19.99 -80.76
N GLN A 14 -36.62 18.93 -81.32
CA GLN A 14 -38.07 18.72 -81.33
C GLN A 14 -38.63 18.48 -79.93
N LYS A 15 -37.89 17.73 -79.09
CA LYS A 15 -38.35 17.36 -77.74
C LYS A 15 -38.23 18.49 -76.71
N TYR A 16 -37.13 19.25 -76.74
CA TYR A 16 -36.77 20.23 -75.71
C TYR A 16 -36.80 21.68 -76.20
N GLY A 17 -36.95 21.91 -77.50
CA GLY A 17 -36.85 23.24 -78.10
C GLY A 17 -35.41 23.76 -78.13
N THR A 18 -35.26 25.03 -78.54
CA THR A 18 -33.96 25.72 -78.62
C THR A 18 -33.59 26.48 -77.35
N GLU A 19 -34.57 26.76 -76.46
CA GLU A 19 -34.36 27.50 -75.20
C GLU A 19 -34.01 26.61 -74.00
N VAL A 20 -33.76 25.32 -74.22
CA VAL A 20 -33.40 24.37 -73.15
C VAL A 20 -32.20 24.83 -72.32
N SER A 21 -31.31 25.66 -72.90
CA SER A 21 -30.17 26.26 -72.21
C SER A 21 -30.59 27.21 -71.06
N ASN A 22 -31.71 27.92 -71.22
CA ASN A 22 -32.19 28.91 -70.24
C ASN A 22 -32.68 28.25 -68.95
N TYR A 23 -33.32 27.08 -69.06
CA TYR A 23 -33.81 26.33 -67.91
C TYR A 23 -32.79 25.30 -67.40
N GLY A 24 -31.94 24.76 -68.27
CA GLY A 24 -30.90 23.79 -67.90
C GLY A 24 -29.88 24.36 -66.93
N GLN A 25 -29.46 25.62 -67.12
CA GLN A 25 -28.55 26.33 -66.21
C GLN A 25 -29.21 26.57 -64.84
N TYR A 26 -30.46 27.05 -64.84
CA TYR A 26 -31.22 27.24 -63.61
C TYR A 26 -31.38 25.93 -62.82
N ILE A 27 -31.69 24.81 -63.50
CA ILE A 27 -31.81 23.49 -62.86
C ILE A 27 -30.46 23.00 -62.31
N ALA A 28 -29.35 23.22 -63.03
CA ALA A 28 -28.02 22.85 -62.56
C ALA A 28 -27.63 23.67 -61.32
N ASP A 29 -27.83 24.99 -61.35
CA ASP A 29 -27.50 25.89 -60.23
C ASP A 29 -28.43 25.66 -59.01
N LEU A 30 -29.68 25.22 -59.20
CA LEU A 30 -30.61 24.90 -58.10
C LEU A 30 -30.34 23.55 -57.43
N LEU A 31 -29.81 22.57 -58.18
CA LEU A 31 -29.61 21.19 -57.72
C LEU A 31 -28.19 20.92 -57.22
N TYR A 32 -27.20 21.70 -57.68
CA TYR A 32 -25.78 21.48 -57.38
C TYR A 32 -25.14 22.79 -56.90
N SER A 33 -25.34 23.11 -55.61
CA SER A 33 -24.70 24.28 -54.96
C SER A 33 -23.19 24.10 -54.75
N ASP A 34 -22.68 22.87 -54.87
CA ASP A 34 -21.28 22.50 -54.78
C ASP A 34 -20.73 22.13 -56.18
N ARG A 35 -19.74 22.89 -56.66
CA ARG A 35 -19.11 22.69 -57.97
C ARG A 35 -18.26 21.44 -58.06
N THR A 36 -17.93 20.77 -56.95
CA THR A 36 -17.11 19.56 -56.92
C THR A 36 -17.92 18.27 -57.02
N HIS A 37 -19.25 18.35 -56.91
CA HIS A 37 -20.15 17.19 -56.92
C HIS A 37 -20.01 16.30 -58.17
N PHE A 38 -19.59 16.87 -59.31
CA PHE A 38 -19.39 16.09 -60.53
C PHE A 38 -18.31 15.01 -60.40
N ILE A 39 -17.35 15.16 -59.48
CA ILE A 39 -16.29 14.17 -59.24
C ILE A 39 -16.92 12.82 -58.88
N TYR A 40 -17.82 12.78 -57.90
CA TYR A 40 -18.49 11.55 -57.48
C TYR A 40 -19.47 11.03 -58.51
N GLU A 41 -20.13 11.91 -59.28
CA GLU A 41 -21.03 11.48 -60.37
C GLU A 41 -20.25 10.82 -61.53
N LEU A 42 -19.08 11.33 -61.88
CA LEU A 42 -18.20 10.71 -62.88
C LEU A 42 -17.63 9.37 -62.39
N LEU A 43 -17.20 9.29 -61.13
CA LEU A 43 -16.79 8.02 -60.51
C LEU A 43 -17.92 7.00 -60.54
N GLN A 44 -19.15 7.43 -60.24
CA GLN A 44 -20.32 6.54 -60.29
C GLN A 44 -20.61 6.05 -61.71
N ASN A 45 -20.50 6.92 -62.72
CA ASN A 45 -20.68 6.53 -64.11
C ASN A 45 -19.63 5.50 -64.54
N ALA A 46 -18.37 5.68 -64.13
CA ALA A 46 -17.31 4.71 -64.39
C ALA A 46 -17.61 3.37 -63.71
N GLU A 47 -18.01 3.36 -62.44
CA GLU A 47 -18.41 2.16 -61.68
C GLU A 47 -19.58 1.42 -62.36
N ASP A 48 -20.60 2.15 -62.83
CA ASP A 48 -21.76 1.62 -63.56
C ASP A 48 -21.40 0.99 -64.92
N THR A 49 -20.26 1.39 -65.49
CA THR A 49 -19.69 0.80 -66.72
C THR A 49 -18.66 -0.29 -66.42
N GLU A 50 -18.58 -0.73 -65.16
CA GLU A 50 -17.67 -1.76 -64.67
C GLU A 50 -16.19 -1.39 -64.87
N ALA A 51 -15.86 -0.10 -64.83
CA ALA A 51 -14.47 0.34 -64.86
C ALA A 51 -13.70 -0.19 -63.65
N THR A 52 -12.46 -0.63 -63.86
CA THR A 52 -11.56 -1.04 -62.77
C THR A 52 -10.56 0.04 -62.41
N GLN A 53 -10.28 0.96 -63.32
CA GLN A 53 -9.32 2.06 -63.16
C GLN A 53 -9.96 3.39 -63.58
N VAL A 54 -9.72 4.42 -62.79
CA VAL A 54 -10.16 5.80 -63.07
C VAL A 54 -9.04 6.80 -62.77
N GLU A 55 -8.97 7.87 -63.55
CA GLU A 55 -7.97 8.94 -63.44
C GLU A 55 -8.63 10.31 -63.62
N PHE A 56 -8.33 11.25 -62.72
CA PHE A 56 -8.62 12.67 -62.87
C PHE A 56 -7.34 13.46 -63.10
N SER A 57 -7.31 14.32 -64.12
CA SER A 57 -6.21 15.28 -64.32
C SER A 57 -6.80 16.70 -64.38
N LEU A 58 -6.44 17.53 -63.40
CA LEU A 58 -6.87 18.94 -63.34
C LEU A 58 -5.78 19.83 -63.94
N PHE A 59 -6.13 20.56 -65.01
CA PHE A 59 -5.30 21.59 -65.63
C PHE A 59 -5.88 22.99 -65.36
N ARG A 60 -5.10 24.04 -65.62
CA ARG A 60 -5.55 25.44 -65.47
C ARG A 60 -6.78 25.79 -66.30
N ASP A 61 -6.98 25.11 -67.43
CA ASP A 61 -8.04 25.42 -68.40
C ASP A 61 -9.11 24.33 -68.54
N ARG A 62 -8.94 23.17 -67.91
CA ARG A 62 -9.86 22.02 -68.04
C ARG A 62 -9.67 20.96 -66.96
N VAL A 63 -10.67 20.10 -66.81
CA VAL A 63 -10.53 18.79 -66.12
C VAL A 63 -10.64 17.67 -67.13
N GLU A 64 -9.76 16.68 -67.06
CA GLU A 64 -9.87 15.42 -67.78
C GLU A 64 -10.24 14.30 -66.80
N PHE A 65 -11.21 13.48 -67.15
CA PHE A 65 -11.56 12.25 -66.44
C PHE A 65 -11.44 11.07 -67.39
N ARG A 66 -10.68 10.05 -67.00
CA ARG A 66 -10.43 8.85 -67.81
C ARG A 66 -10.84 7.61 -67.03
N HIS A 67 -11.41 6.63 -67.72
CA HIS A 67 -11.68 5.32 -67.16
C HIS A 67 -11.61 4.22 -68.22
N ASN A 68 -11.44 2.98 -67.77
CA ASN A 68 -11.31 1.79 -68.64
C ASN A 68 -12.59 0.93 -68.71
N GLY A 69 -13.74 1.51 -68.39
CA GLY A 69 -15.04 0.82 -68.40
C GLY A 69 -15.55 0.53 -69.81
N ARG A 70 -16.75 -0.05 -69.90
CA ARG A 70 -17.42 -0.32 -71.19
C ARG A 70 -17.48 0.97 -72.06
N PRO A 71 -17.04 0.92 -73.33
CA PRO A 71 -17.16 2.06 -74.24
C PRO A 71 -18.61 2.50 -74.46
N PHE A 72 -18.80 3.78 -74.79
CA PHE A 72 -20.10 4.33 -75.14
C PHE A 72 -20.69 3.64 -76.37
N ALA A 73 -21.98 3.33 -76.28
CA ALA A 73 -22.82 2.95 -77.40
C ALA A 73 -23.78 4.09 -77.76
N ARG A 74 -24.47 3.99 -78.89
CA ARG A 74 -25.47 4.97 -79.35
C ARG A 74 -26.51 5.28 -78.27
N GLU A 75 -26.95 4.27 -77.54
CA GLU A 75 -27.93 4.38 -76.46
C GLU A 75 -27.40 5.22 -75.29
N ASP A 76 -26.10 5.12 -74.99
CA ASP A 76 -25.45 5.92 -73.94
C ASP A 76 -25.36 7.40 -74.38
N VAL A 77 -25.09 7.67 -75.66
CA VAL A 77 -25.11 9.03 -76.24
C VAL A 77 -26.50 9.66 -76.13
N ILE A 78 -27.55 8.90 -76.45
CA ILE A 78 -28.93 9.35 -76.28
C ILE A 78 -29.23 9.60 -74.79
N GLY A 79 -28.81 8.67 -73.93
CA GLY A 79 -29.05 8.74 -72.48
C GLY A 79 -28.40 9.95 -71.82
N ILE A 80 -27.13 10.22 -72.11
CA ILE A 80 -26.36 11.33 -71.54
C ILE A 80 -26.84 12.69 -72.06
N CYS A 81 -27.45 12.74 -73.24
CA CYS A 81 -28.03 13.95 -73.83
C CYS A 81 -29.49 14.21 -73.41
N ASN A 82 -30.16 13.29 -72.70
CA ASN A 82 -31.55 13.46 -72.26
C ASN A 82 -31.67 14.38 -71.03
N ILE A 83 -32.84 14.99 -70.81
CA ILE A 83 -33.23 15.69 -69.56
C ILE A 83 -34.52 15.08 -69.03
N GLY A 84 -34.49 14.52 -67.81
CA GLY A 84 -35.65 13.97 -67.09
C GLY A 84 -36.06 12.55 -67.52
N ARG A 85 -36.35 11.69 -66.53
CA ARG A 85 -36.62 10.23 -66.61
C ARG A 85 -35.56 9.47 -67.43
N GLY A 86 -34.49 9.06 -66.74
CA GLY A 86 -33.49 8.16 -67.32
C GLY A 86 -34.07 6.79 -67.68
N THR A 87 -33.41 6.07 -68.59
CA THR A 87 -33.75 4.70 -69.00
C THR A 87 -33.62 3.66 -67.87
N LYS A 88 -33.05 4.04 -66.72
CA LYS A 88 -32.84 3.20 -65.53
C LYS A 88 -33.93 3.36 -64.45
N ALA A 89 -35.12 3.85 -64.80
CA ALA A 89 -36.18 4.18 -63.83
C ALA A 89 -36.70 2.98 -63.00
N GLU A 90 -36.45 1.75 -63.44
CA GLU A 90 -36.97 0.50 -62.85
C GLU A 90 -35.95 -0.22 -61.94
N ASP A 91 -34.66 0.13 -61.98
CA ASP A 91 -33.63 -0.55 -61.18
C ASP A 91 -33.37 0.19 -59.86
N MET A 92 -33.93 -0.33 -58.76
CA MET A 92 -33.79 0.21 -57.40
C MET A 92 -32.35 0.20 -56.86
N THR A 93 -31.44 -0.52 -57.53
CA THR A 93 -30.03 -0.64 -57.13
C THR A 93 -29.09 0.38 -57.79
N LYS A 94 -29.55 1.05 -58.86
CA LYS A 94 -28.75 2.03 -59.61
C LYS A 94 -29.17 3.46 -59.25
N ILE A 95 -28.21 4.25 -58.76
CA ILE A 95 -28.45 5.67 -58.46
C ILE A 95 -28.40 6.46 -59.78
N GLY A 96 -29.53 7.00 -60.23
CA GLY A 96 -29.56 7.78 -61.47
C GLY A 96 -30.95 8.05 -62.05
N LYS A 97 -31.98 8.04 -61.20
CA LYS A 97 -33.41 8.00 -61.58
C LYS A 97 -33.87 9.15 -62.49
N PHE A 98 -33.11 10.25 -62.55
CA PHE A 98 -33.52 11.47 -63.25
C PHE A 98 -32.71 11.80 -64.52
N GLY A 99 -31.60 11.12 -64.80
CA GLY A 99 -30.71 11.51 -65.92
C GLY A 99 -30.04 12.87 -65.72
N ILE A 100 -29.96 13.36 -64.47
CA ILE A 100 -29.42 14.68 -64.10
C ILE A 100 -27.97 14.58 -63.58
N GLY A 101 -27.53 13.41 -63.11
CA GLY A 101 -26.21 13.22 -62.46
C GLY A 101 -25.03 13.74 -63.28
N PHE A 102 -24.93 13.33 -64.55
CA PHE A 102 -23.91 13.86 -65.47
C PHE A 102 -24.03 15.37 -65.71
N LYS A 103 -25.22 15.97 -65.59
CA LYS A 103 -25.40 17.41 -65.79
C LYS A 103 -24.71 18.26 -64.72
N SER A 104 -24.26 17.67 -63.62
CA SER A 104 -23.39 18.35 -62.64
C SER A 104 -22.08 18.88 -63.25
N VAL A 105 -21.58 18.29 -64.36
CA VAL A 105 -20.38 18.80 -65.05
C VAL A 105 -20.57 20.22 -65.58
N TYR A 106 -21.81 20.66 -65.84
CA TYR A 106 -22.09 22.01 -66.31
C TYR A 106 -21.89 23.09 -65.23
N ALA A 107 -21.62 22.69 -63.99
CA ALA A 107 -21.12 23.61 -62.96
C ALA A 107 -19.75 24.21 -63.34
N VAL A 108 -18.95 23.49 -64.15
CA VAL A 108 -17.57 23.87 -64.49
C VAL A 108 -17.30 23.98 -65.99
N THR A 109 -18.16 23.45 -66.87
CA THR A 109 -18.01 23.54 -68.33
C THR A 109 -19.30 23.91 -69.05
N ARG A 110 -19.21 24.51 -70.25
CA ARG A 110 -20.36 24.70 -71.14
C ARG A 110 -20.49 23.58 -72.17
N THR A 111 -19.39 22.91 -72.51
CA THR A 111 -19.34 21.92 -73.59
C THR A 111 -18.47 20.72 -73.19
N PRO A 112 -19.00 19.78 -72.39
CA PRO A 112 -18.28 18.55 -72.08
C PRO A 112 -18.01 17.78 -73.38
N ILE A 113 -16.81 17.24 -73.50
CA ILE A 113 -16.33 16.48 -74.66
C ILE A 113 -16.08 15.04 -74.23
N ILE A 114 -16.59 14.07 -74.99
CA ILE A 114 -16.50 12.65 -74.69
C ILE A 114 -15.81 11.94 -75.86
N TYR A 115 -14.80 11.15 -75.53
CA TYR A 115 -14.10 10.23 -76.42
C TYR A 115 -14.19 8.83 -75.83
N SER A 116 -14.78 7.88 -76.55
CA SER A 116 -14.96 6.52 -76.02
C SER A 116 -15.12 5.51 -77.15
N GLY A 117 -14.12 4.64 -77.34
CA GLY A 117 -14.11 3.71 -78.46
C GLY A 117 -14.24 4.42 -79.82
N GLY A 118 -15.36 4.20 -80.53
CA GLY A 118 -15.66 4.87 -81.80
C GLY A 118 -16.46 6.17 -81.66
N GLU A 119 -16.97 6.47 -80.45
CA GLU A 119 -17.77 7.66 -80.18
C GLU A 119 -16.88 8.87 -79.84
N ARG A 120 -17.18 10.02 -80.44
CA ARG A 120 -16.44 11.28 -80.27
C ARG A 120 -17.34 12.48 -80.47
N PHE A 121 -17.84 13.05 -79.37
CA PHE A 121 -18.78 14.15 -79.44
C PHE A 121 -18.64 15.12 -78.27
N SER A 122 -18.97 16.38 -78.50
CA SER A 122 -19.25 17.36 -77.46
C SER A 122 -20.75 17.48 -77.26
N ILE A 123 -21.18 17.84 -76.06
CA ILE A 123 -22.59 18.15 -75.79
C ILE A 123 -22.74 19.66 -75.64
N GLU A 124 -23.43 20.29 -76.58
CA GLU A 124 -23.76 21.71 -76.55
C GLU A 124 -25.15 21.92 -75.93
N HIS A 125 -25.32 23.03 -75.20
CA HIS A 125 -26.59 23.42 -74.56
C HIS A 125 -27.30 22.27 -73.83
N TYR A 126 -26.57 21.51 -73.01
CA TYR A 126 -27.03 20.37 -72.22
C TYR A 126 -27.44 19.12 -72.98
N VAL A 127 -27.98 19.22 -74.19
CA VAL A 127 -28.68 18.10 -74.86
C VAL A 127 -28.30 17.87 -76.31
N PHE A 128 -27.50 18.73 -76.96
CA PHE A 128 -27.20 18.60 -78.39
C PHE A 128 -25.81 18.00 -78.61
N PRO A 129 -25.70 16.71 -79.00
CA PRO A 129 -24.41 16.15 -79.35
C PRO A 129 -23.91 16.70 -80.69
N ARG A 130 -22.60 16.94 -80.78
CA ARG A 130 -21.91 17.39 -81.99
C ARG A 130 -20.60 16.64 -82.14
N GLU A 131 -20.30 16.19 -83.36
CA GLU A 131 -19.06 15.47 -83.64
C GLU A 131 -17.82 16.35 -83.39
N VAL A 132 -16.77 15.75 -82.83
CA VAL A 132 -15.47 16.41 -82.60
C VAL A 132 -14.33 15.67 -83.30
N PRO A 133 -13.18 16.33 -83.57
CA PRO A 133 -12.00 15.70 -84.17
C PRO A 133 -11.49 14.51 -83.34
N PRO A 134 -10.87 13.48 -83.96
CA PRO A 134 -10.34 12.33 -83.24
C PRO A 134 -9.13 12.70 -82.40
N VAL A 135 -8.95 11.99 -81.29
CA VAL A 135 -7.75 12.05 -80.43
C VAL A 135 -7.18 10.64 -80.25
N SER A 136 -5.90 10.56 -79.88
CA SER A 136 -5.28 9.26 -79.53
C SER A 136 -5.81 8.79 -78.18
N LEU A 137 -6.43 7.61 -78.17
CA LEU A 137 -6.95 6.93 -76.97
C LEU A 137 -6.14 5.67 -76.68
N LEU A 138 -5.97 5.37 -75.40
CA LEU A 138 -5.54 4.07 -74.92
C LEU A 138 -6.61 3.01 -75.21
N LYS A 139 -6.20 1.75 -75.20
CA LYS A 139 -7.10 0.62 -75.46
C LYS A 139 -8.17 0.55 -74.35
N HIS A 140 -9.45 0.56 -74.75
CA HIS A 140 -10.61 0.59 -73.85
C HIS A 140 -10.75 1.88 -73.00
N GLU A 141 -10.13 2.99 -73.42
CA GLU A 141 -10.27 4.28 -72.74
C GLU A 141 -11.59 4.98 -73.08
N THR A 142 -12.25 5.47 -72.04
CA THR A 142 -13.21 6.58 -72.14
C THR A 142 -12.58 7.81 -71.49
N ARG A 143 -12.51 8.91 -72.24
CA ARG A 143 -11.99 10.21 -71.80
C ARG A 143 -13.09 11.25 -71.90
N ILE A 144 -13.38 11.90 -70.77
CA ILE A 144 -14.29 13.04 -70.65
C ILE A 144 -13.45 14.28 -70.36
N VAL A 145 -13.53 15.28 -71.22
CA VAL A 145 -12.83 16.55 -71.07
C VAL A 145 -13.86 17.64 -70.75
N LEU A 146 -13.61 18.41 -69.70
CA LEU A 146 -14.45 19.49 -69.21
C LEU A 146 -13.67 20.82 -69.30
N PRO A 147 -13.71 21.53 -70.44
CA PRO A 147 -13.04 22.82 -70.57
C PRO A 147 -13.72 23.90 -69.72
N PHE A 148 -12.95 24.79 -69.09
CA PHE A 148 -13.43 25.95 -68.33
C PHE A 148 -13.89 27.10 -69.24
N ASN A 149 -14.79 26.80 -70.18
CA ASN A 149 -15.24 27.71 -71.22
C ASN A 149 -16.60 28.36 -70.95
N ARG A 150 -16.99 28.42 -69.67
CA ARG A 150 -18.21 29.06 -69.20
C ARG A 150 -17.93 30.57 -68.99
N PRO A 151 -18.69 31.49 -69.61
CA PRO A 151 -18.36 32.93 -69.59
C PRO A 151 -18.41 33.59 -68.20
N ASP A 152 -19.26 33.09 -67.32
CA ASP A 152 -19.48 33.57 -65.96
C ASP A 152 -18.68 32.78 -64.90
N LEU A 153 -17.79 31.89 -65.33
CA LEU A 153 -16.93 31.11 -64.44
C LEU A 153 -15.65 31.89 -64.14
N ASP A 154 -15.43 32.15 -62.85
CA ASP A 154 -14.11 32.52 -62.34
C ASP A 154 -13.21 31.27 -62.37
N VAL A 155 -12.29 31.23 -63.34
CA VAL A 155 -11.43 30.07 -63.63
C VAL A 155 -10.48 29.77 -62.47
N ASP A 156 -9.87 30.78 -61.87
CA ASP A 156 -8.93 30.59 -60.76
C ASP A 156 -9.64 30.05 -59.53
N LYS A 157 -10.84 30.57 -59.25
CA LYS A 157 -11.70 30.06 -58.18
C LYS A 157 -12.16 28.62 -58.46
N ALA A 158 -12.63 28.32 -59.67
CA ALA A 158 -13.07 26.99 -60.05
C ALA A 158 -11.92 25.97 -59.96
N TYR A 159 -10.74 26.31 -60.48
CA TYR A 159 -9.54 25.49 -60.37
C TYR A 159 -9.21 25.20 -58.90
N SER A 160 -9.23 26.22 -58.04
CA SER A 160 -8.95 26.07 -56.60
C SER A 160 -9.99 25.20 -55.87
N GLU A 161 -11.27 25.38 -56.18
CA GLU A 161 -12.37 24.58 -55.61
C GLU A 161 -12.29 23.11 -56.04
N ILE A 162 -12.01 22.83 -57.32
CA ILE A 162 -11.85 21.46 -57.84
C ILE A 162 -10.57 20.81 -57.30
N ALA A 163 -9.47 21.57 -57.22
CA ALA A 163 -8.22 21.11 -56.61
C ALA A 163 -8.43 20.70 -55.15
N TYR A 164 -9.22 21.47 -54.41
CA TYR A 164 -9.63 21.11 -53.05
C TYR A 164 -10.52 19.85 -53.05
N GLY A 165 -11.53 19.80 -53.92
CA GLY A 165 -12.43 18.64 -54.04
C GLY A 165 -11.70 17.33 -54.36
N LEU A 166 -10.71 17.34 -55.26
CA LEU A 166 -9.87 16.17 -55.57
C LEU A 166 -8.99 15.77 -54.39
N GLN A 167 -8.42 16.75 -53.66
CA GLN A 167 -7.65 16.48 -52.44
C GLN A 167 -8.50 15.88 -51.30
N GLU A 168 -9.80 16.18 -51.27
CA GLU A 168 -10.74 15.61 -50.30
C GLU A 168 -11.24 14.20 -50.69
N VAL A 169 -10.92 13.71 -51.90
CA VAL A 169 -11.22 12.32 -52.29
C VAL A 169 -10.33 11.40 -51.47
N SER A 170 -10.89 10.88 -50.38
CA SER A 170 -10.14 10.06 -49.45
C SER A 170 -9.96 8.62 -49.96
N PRO A 171 -8.96 7.87 -49.45
CA PRO A 171 -8.78 6.45 -49.78
C PRO A 171 -10.07 5.62 -49.57
N GLN A 172 -10.89 5.97 -48.57
CA GLN A 172 -12.13 5.26 -48.27
C GLN A 172 -13.22 5.41 -49.35
N THR A 173 -13.05 6.32 -50.33
CA THR A 173 -13.94 6.48 -51.49
C THR A 173 -14.10 5.18 -52.28
N ILE A 174 -13.05 4.37 -52.39
CA ILE A 174 -13.07 3.11 -53.13
C ILE A 174 -13.39 1.89 -52.25
N LEU A 175 -13.52 2.05 -50.93
CA LEU A 175 -13.67 0.97 -49.94
C LEU A 175 -14.85 0.03 -50.27
N PHE A 176 -15.99 0.61 -50.65
CA PHE A 176 -17.24 -0.14 -50.86
C PHE A 176 -17.63 -0.35 -52.33
N LEU A 177 -16.83 0.14 -53.28
CA LEU A 177 -17.10 -0.05 -54.70
C LEU A 177 -17.04 -1.54 -55.08
N ARG A 178 -17.53 -1.91 -56.25
CA ARG A 178 -17.52 -3.29 -56.75
C ARG A 178 -16.44 -3.46 -57.81
N HIS A 179 -16.34 -2.53 -58.75
CA HIS A 179 -15.48 -2.67 -59.93
C HIS A 179 -14.21 -1.82 -59.83
N ILE A 180 -14.31 -0.54 -59.47
CA ILE A 180 -13.15 0.35 -59.38
C ILE A 180 -12.24 -0.15 -58.25
N ALA A 181 -11.03 -0.54 -58.63
CA ALA A 181 -9.96 -0.99 -57.73
C ALA A 181 -8.79 0.00 -57.70
N GLU A 182 -8.74 0.95 -58.63
CA GLU A 182 -7.68 1.96 -58.72
C GLU A 182 -8.26 3.33 -59.04
N LEU A 183 -7.93 4.32 -58.21
CA LEU A 183 -8.28 5.72 -58.41
C LEU A 183 -7.00 6.55 -58.41
N ARG A 184 -6.77 7.30 -59.48
CA ARG A 184 -5.69 8.29 -59.59
C ARG A 184 -6.27 9.68 -59.73
N TRP A 185 -5.63 10.67 -59.13
CA TRP A 185 -5.88 12.06 -59.44
C TRP A 185 -4.58 12.85 -59.43
N GLU A 186 -4.47 13.84 -60.30
CA GLU A 186 -3.33 14.73 -60.39
C GLU A 186 -3.80 16.16 -60.64
N ILE A 187 -3.10 17.12 -60.02
CA ILE A 187 -3.32 18.56 -60.21
C ILE A 187 -2.06 19.10 -60.90
N GLU A 188 -2.22 19.81 -62.02
CA GLU A 188 -1.13 20.45 -62.76
C GLU A 188 -0.33 21.36 -61.82
N GLU A 189 0.97 21.06 -61.66
CA GLU A 189 1.90 21.74 -60.73
C GLU A 189 1.57 21.59 -59.23
N GLY A 190 0.75 20.60 -58.86
CA GLY A 190 0.22 20.42 -57.52
C GLY A 190 0.43 19.02 -56.92
N LYS A 191 -0.50 18.65 -56.04
CA LYS A 191 -0.54 17.31 -55.43
C LYS A 191 -1.14 16.28 -56.39
N SER A 192 -0.87 15.03 -56.11
CA SER A 192 -1.54 13.88 -56.69
C SER A 192 -2.23 13.08 -55.59
N GLY A 193 -2.95 12.02 -55.99
CA GLY A 193 -3.34 10.94 -55.13
C GLY A 193 -3.46 9.66 -55.95
N HIS A 194 -3.03 8.54 -55.38
CA HIS A 194 -3.16 7.23 -55.98
C HIS A 194 -3.66 6.26 -54.92
N TYR A 195 -4.84 5.68 -55.15
CA TYR A 195 -5.44 4.71 -54.24
C TYR A 195 -5.61 3.38 -54.95
N LEU A 196 -5.04 2.33 -54.36
CA LEU A 196 -5.17 0.95 -54.82
C LEU A 196 -5.96 0.15 -53.80
N ARG A 197 -6.92 -0.63 -54.28
CA ARG A 197 -7.74 -1.51 -53.46
C ARG A 197 -7.51 -2.97 -53.79
N ASP A 198 -6.92 -3.70 -52.86
CA ASP A 198 -6.90 -5.18 -52.87
C ASP A 198 -8.07 -5.70 -52.01
N THR A 199 -8.71 -6.79 -52.44
CA THR A 199 -9.85 -7.39 -51.74
C THR A 199 -9.65 -8.88 -51.60
N ARG A 200 -9.61 -9.36 -50.36
CA ARG A 200 -9.50 -10.79 -50.02
C ARG A 200 -10.78 -11.26 -49.36
N PHE A 201 -11.32 -12.38 -49.82
CA PHE A 201 -12.54 -12.95 -49.27
C PHE A 201 -12.21 -14.04 -48.24
N THR A 202 -12.85 -13.95 -47.07
CA THR A 202 -12.80 -15.00 -46.05
C THR A 202 -14.21 -15.57 -45.89
N ASN A 203 -14.38 -16.85 -46.24
CA ASN A 203 -15.68 -17.53 -46.16
C ASN A 203 -15.88 -18.12 -44.76
N GLU A 204 -16.56 -17.38 -43.89
CA GLU A 204 -17.06 -17.91 -42.62
C GLU A 204 -18.56 -17.61 -42.48
N ASN A 205 -19.39 -18.66 -42.53
CA ASN A 205 -20.81 -18.69 -42.14
C ASN A 205 -21.70 -17.48 -42.53
N ARG A 206 -22.43 -17.55 -43.66
CA ARG A 206 -23.55 -16.65 -44.07
C ARG A 206 -23.26 -15.12 -44.13
N LEU A 207 -22.15 -14.65 -43.59
CA LEU A 207 -21.68 -13.29 -43.56
C LEU A 207 -20.45 -13.21 -44.47
N ALA A 208 -20.53 -12.44 -45.55
CA ALA A 208 -19.36 -12.27 -46.40
C ALA A 208 -18.43 -11.27 -45.71
N VAL A 209 -17.25 -11.74 -45.29
CA VAL A 209 -16.18 -10.90 -44.75
C VAL A 209 -15.13 -10.71 -45.82
N ARG A 210 -14.73 -9.46 -46.05
CA ARG A 210 -13.59 -9.15 -46.91
C ARG A 210 -12.60 -8.24 -46.20
N ILE A 211 -11.32 -8.52 -46.41
CA ILE A 211 -10.23 -7.63 -46.03
C ILE A 211 -9.95 -6.73 -47.21
N VAL A 212 -10.02 -5.43 -46.98
CA VAL A 212 -9.76 -4.40 -47.98
C VAL A 212 -8.53 -3.63 -47.57
N ASP A 213 -7.52 -3.67 -48.43
CA ASP A 213 -6.28 -2.93 -48.24
C ASP A 213 -6.29 -1.73 -49.18
N ILE A 214 -6.10 -0.54 -48.62
CA ILE A 214 -5.97 0.69 -49.39
C ILE A 214 -4.59 1.27 -49.19
N ILE A 215 -3.87 1.44 -50.29
CA ILE A 215 -2.53 2.03 -50.32
C ILE A 215 -2.65 3.41 -50.94
N ASP A 216 -2.13 4.43 -50.27
CA ASP A 216 -1.97 5.76 -50.85
C ASP A 216 -0.56 6.00 -51.42
N GLU A 217 -0.37 7.15 -52.09
CA GLU A 217 0.89 7.56 -52.71
C GLU A 217 2.07 7.73 -51.74
N THR A 218 1.82 7.73 -50.42
CA THR A 218 2.85 7.81 -49.38
C THR A 218 3.24 6.45 -48.81
N ASP A 219 2.83 5.36 -49.47
CA ASP A 219 2.90 3.97 -48.97
C ASP A 219 2.15 3.78 -47.63
N LYS A 220 1.23 4.68 -47.30
CA LYS A 220 0.39 4.53 -46.11
C LYS A 220 -0.66 3.46 -46.42
N TYR A 221 -0.71 2.47 -45.55
CA TYR A 221 -1.53 1.29 -45.69
C TYR A 221 -2.69 1.31 -44.70
N GLU A 222 -3.92 1.31 -45.20
CA GLU A 222 -5.13 1.13 -44.40
C GLU A 222 -5.74 -0.24 -44.67
N ARG A 223 -5.94 -1.04 -43.62
CA ARG A 223 -6.65 -2.31 -43.71
C ARG A 223 -8.03 -2.21 -43.07
N TRP A 224 -9.03 -2.76 -43.75
CA TRP A 224 -10.42 -2.74 -43.29
C TRP A 224 -11.03 -4.14 -43.32
N MET A 225 -11.77 -4.48 -42.27
CA MET A 225 -12.63 -5.66 -42.23
C MET A 225 -14.06 -5.24 -42.56
N VAL A 226 -14.59 -5.72 -43.69
CA VAL A 226 -15.93 -5.37 -44.16
C VAL A 226 -16.84 -6.57 -44.00
N PHE A 227 -17.94 -6.39 -43.26
CA PHE A 227 -18.98 -7.37 -43.07
C PHE A 227 -20.16 -7.03 -43.98
N LYS A 228 -20.70 -8.01 -44.69
CA LYS A 228 -21.81 -7.82 -45.62
C LYS A 228 -23.00 -8.72 -45.27
N ARG A 229 -24.20 -8.14 -45.36
CA ARG A 229 -25.47 -8.86 -45.22
C ARG A 229 -26.33 -8.67 -46.48
N PRO A 230 -26.70 -9.75 -47.20
CA PRO A 230 -27.67 -9.67 -48.29
C PRO A 230 -29.07 -9.42 -47.73
N ALA A 231 -29.88 -8.68 -48.49
CA ALA A 231 -31.26 -8.34 -48.14
C ALA A 231 -32.12 -8.33 -49.41
N VAL A 232 -33.41 -8.68 -49.29
CA VAL A 232 -34.35 -8.63 -50.42
C VAL A 232 -35.48 -7.67 -50.07
N TYR A 233 -35.74 -6.69 -50.94
CA TYR A 233 -36.82 -5.73 -50.78
C TYR A 233 -37.61 -5.60 -52.08
N GLN A 234 -38.89 -5.94 -52.06
CA GLN A 234 -39.77 -5.90 -53.25
C GLN A 234 -39.14 -6.58 -54.48
N ASP A 235 -38.67 -7.82 -54.31
CA ASP A 235 -38.02 -8.64 -55.34
C ASP A 235 -36.69 -8.10 -55.89
N HIS A 236 -36.10 -7.08 -55.27
CA HIS A 236 -34.76 -6.59 -55.57
C HIS A 236 -33.73 -7.12 -54.57
N ASP A 237 -32.63 -7.67 -55.09
CA ASP A 237 -31.46 -8.07 -54.30
C ASP A 237 -30.63 -6.83 -53.90
N LEU A 238 -30.55 -6.60 -52.60
CA LEU A 238 -29.82 -5.51 -51.97
C LEU A 238 -28.78 -6.08 -51.00
N SER A 239 -27.92 -5.20 -50.49
CA SER A 239 -27.02 -5.53 -49.39
C SER A 239 -26.71 -4.31 -48.55
N VAL A 240 -26.47 -4.53 -47.26
CA VAL A 240 -25.88 -3.55 -46.36
C VAL A 240 -24.51 -4.05 -45.91
N GLU A 241 -23.60 -3.13 -45.68
CA GLU A 241 -22.22 -3.42 -45.30
C GLU A 241 -21.80 -2.54 -44.12
N ILE A 242 -20.95 -3.07 -43.25
CA ILE A 242 -20.26 -2.30 -42.21
C ILE A 242 -18.75 -2.54 -42.34
N ALA A 243 -17.94 -1.50 -42.19
CA ALA A 243 -16.48 -1.60 -42.26
C ALA A 243 -15.82 -1.12 -40.97
N VAL A 244 -14.82 -1.87 -40.54
CA VAL A 244 -14.07 -1.66 -39.31
C VAL A 244 -12.56 -1.57 -39.62
N PRO A 245 -11.84 -0.55 -39.14
CA PRO A 245 -10.39 -0.46 -39.31
C PRO A 245 -9.64 -1.59 -38.60
N VAL A 246 -8.59 -2.11 -39.24
CA VAL A 246 -7.68 -3.14 -38.73
C VAL A 246 -6.28 -2.54 -38.62
N ASN A 247 -5.75 -2.50 -37.40
CA ASN A 247 -4.39 -2.04 -37.12
C ASN A 247 -3.44 -3.23 -36.97
N ARG A 248 -2.22 -3.11 -37.51
CA ARG A 248 -1.15 -4.07 -37.28
C ARG A 248 -0.50 -3.79 -35.91
N ILE A 249 -0.39 -4.83 -35.09
CA ILE A 249 0.42 -4.80 -33.87
C ILE A 249 1.77 -5.41 -34.23
N GLU A 250 2.83 -4.61 -34.16
CA GLU A 250 4.19 -5.11 -34.36
C GLU A 250 4.63 -5.88 -33.11
N ASN A 251 4.70 -7.22 -33.22
CA ASN A 251 5.35 -8.09 -32.26
C ASN A 251 6.41 -8.94 -32.98
N ALA A 252 7.51 -9.22 -32.30
CA ALA A 252 8.76 -9.72 -32.90
C ALA A 252 8.67 -11.08 -33.63
N ASP A 253 7.61 -11.87 -33.43
CA ASP A 253 7.53 -13.26 -33.92
C ASP A 253 6.23 -13.62 -34.68
N THR A 254 5.19 -12.77 -34.67
CA THR A 254 3.93 -13.02 -35.42
C THR A 254 3.22 -11.70 -35.79
N GLU A 255 2.62 -11.65 -37.00
CA GLU A 255 1.71 -10.56 -37.35
C GLU A 255 0.39 -10.70 -36.59
N THR A 256 0.24 -9.96 -35.48
CA THR A 256 -1.05 -9.84 -34.78
C THR A 256 -1.79 -8.59 -35.22
N TYR A 257 -3.11 -8.71 -35.43
CA TYR A 257 -3.97 -7.61 -35.85
C TYR A 257 -4.94 -7.22 -34.73
N SER A 258 -5.36 -5.95 -34.70
CA SER A 258 -6.37 -5.44 -33.76
C SER A 258 -7.42 -4.60 -34.48
N LEU A 259 -8.65 -4.65 -34.00
CA LEU A 259 -9.76 -3.84 -34.52
C LEU A 259 -9.87 -2.57 -33.69
N SER A 260 -10.01 -1.43 -34.36
CA SER A 260 -10.09 -0.13 -33.69
C SER A 260 -11.32 0.67 -34.08
N ARG A 261 -11.70 1.62 -33.21
CA ARG A 261 -12.79 2.54 -33.45
C ARG A 261 -12.41 3.57 -34.51
N TYR A 262 -13.28 3.79 -35.49
CA TYR A 262 -13.20 4.94 -36.38
C TYR A 262 -13.91 6.13 -35.74
N GLU A 263 -13.22 7.26 -35.56
CA GLU A 263 -13.70 8.37 -34.73
C GLU A 263 -14.84 9.19 -35.36
N PHE A 264 -14.89 9.30 -36.69
CA PHE A 264 -15.88 10.13 -37.39
C PHE A 264 -16.49 9.46 -38.64
N PRO A 265 -17.17 8.31 -38.48
CA PRO A 265 -17.80 7.65 -39.61
C PRO A 265 -18.93 8.50 -40.18
N ARG A 266 -18.99 8.52 -41.51
CA ARG A 266 -20.11 9.07 -42.28
C ARG A 266 -20.85 7.92 -42.94
N LEU A 267 -22.15 8.09 -43.17
CA LEU A 267 -22.93 7.13 -43.93
C LEU A 267 -22.43 7.11 -45.38
N VAL A 268 -22.19 5.93 -45.92
CA VAL A 268 -21.80 5.73 -47.31
C VAL A 268 -22.99 5.23 -48.12
N VAL A 269 -23.29 5.94 -49.20
CA VAL A 269 -24.30 5.55 -50.19
C VAL A 269 -23.59 5.49 -51.54
N PHE A 270 -22.89 4.37 -51.74
CA PHE A 270 -21.82 4.17 -52.74
C PHE A 270 -20.58 5.04 -52.49
N PHE A 271 -20.79 6.34 -52.25
CA PHE A 271 -19.78 7.31 -51.82
C PHE A 271 -20.15 7.92 -50.46
N PRO A 272 -19.17 8.48 -49.72
CA PRO A 272 -19.42 9.15 -48.45
C PRO A 272 -20.45 10.28 -48.57
N THR A 273 -21.43 10.31 -47.67
CA THR A 273 -22.38 11.43 -47.53
C THR A 273 -21.93 12.40 -46.44
N ALA A 274 -22.59 13.54 -46.28
CA ALA A 274 -22.35 14.45 -45.15
C ALA A 274 -22.98 13.98 -43.83
N ARG A 275 -23.78 12.90 -43.84
CA ARG A 275 -24.50 12.40 -42.65
C ARG A 275 -23.54 11.64 -41.72
N PRO A 276 -23.20 12.18 -40.53
CA PRO A 276 -22.40 11.44 -39.55
C PRO A 276 -23.19 10.28 -38.95
N THR A 277 -22.47 9.29 -38.45
CA THR A 277 -23.05 8.15 -37.74
C THR A 277 -22.44 8.05 -36.33
N PRO A 278 -23.20 7.56 -35.33
CA PRO A 278 -22.75 7.62 -33.94
C PRO A 278 -21.81 6.48 -33.52
N PHE A 279 -21.66 5.46 -34.36
CA PHE A 279 -20.87 4.26 -34.07
C PHE A 279 -19.41 4.44 -34.45
N GLY A 280 -18.58 3.44 -34.18
CA GLY A 280 -17.17 3.39 -34.52
C GLY A 280 -16.87 2.68 -35.85
N PHE A 281 -17.89 2.34 -36.62
CA PHE A 281 -17.78 1.64 -37.90
C PHE A 281 -18.47 2.44 -39.01
N VAL A 282 -17.97 2.28 -40.24
CA VAL A 282 -18.57 2.91 -41.42
C VAL A 282 -19.74 2.06 -41.89
N MET A 283 -20.89 2.68 -42.18
CA MET A 283 -22.08 1.99 -42.67
C MET A 283 -22.28 2.29 -44.15
N GLN A 284 -22.56 1.25 -44.93
CA GLN A 284 -22.88 1.34 -46.33
C GLN A 284 -24.19 0.63 -46.67
N GLY A 285 -24.94 1.22 -47.59
CA GLY A 285 -26.10 0.57 -48.20
C GLY A 285 -26.70 1.42 -49.33
N PRO A 286 -27.61 0.85 -50.13
CA PRO A 286 -28.30 1.54 -51.22
C PRO A 286 -29.44 2.45 -50.69
N TYR A 287 -29.11 3.34 -49.75
CA TYR A 287 -30.07 4.26 -49.15
C TYR A 287 -30.56 5.31 -50.16
N ARG A 288 -31.81 5.74 -50.02
CA ARG A 288 -32.37 6.87 -50.76
C ARG A 288 -31.98 8.19 -50.11
N THR A 289 -31.19 8.97 -50.84
CA THR A 289 -30.71 10.29 -50.40
C THR A 289 -31.66 11.44 -50.75
N THR A 290 -31.44 12.58 -50.11
CA THR A 290 -31.92 13.90 -50.54
C THR A 290 -31.35 14.23 -51.94
N PRO A 291 -31.95 15.18 -52.69
CA PRO A 291 -31.39 15.63 -53.97
C PRO A 291 -29.93 16.09 -53.89
N ALA A 292 -29.55 16.73 -52.78
CA ALA A 292 -28.18 17.21 -52.52
C ALA A 292 -27.20 16.10 -52.06
N ARG A 293 -27.68 14.86 -51.86
CA ARG A 293 -26.90 13.70 -51.36
C ARG A 293 -26.22 13.88 -50.00
N ASP A 294 -26.53 14.96 -49.28
CA ASP A 294 -26.00 15.27 -47.95
C ASP A 294 -26.60 14.39 -46.84
N ASN A 295 -27.82 13.88 -47.04
CA ASN A 295 -28.54 13.08 -46.05
C ASN A 295 -29.47 12.02 -46.71
N ILE A 296 -30.04 11.13 -45.90
CA ILE A 296 -31.08 10.18 -46.32
C ILE A 296 -32.48 10.77 -46.12
N ARG A 297 -33.42 10.36 -46.98
CA ARG A 297 -34.82 10.78 -46.85
C ARG A 297 -35.43 10.23 -45.56
N SER A 298 -36.03 11.13 -44.78
CA SER A 298 -36.77 10.76 -43.57
C SER A 298 -38.04 10.00 -43.92
N ARG A 299 -38.38 8.98 -43.12
CA ARG A 299 -39.60 8.15 -43.27
C ARG A 299 -39.75 7.47 -44.64
N ASP A 300 -38.63 7.17 -45.31
CA ASP A 300 -38.63 6.35 -46.52
C ASP A 300 -38.62 4.85 -46.13
N PRO A 301 -39.58 4.03 -46.60
CA PRO A 301 -39.69 2.63 -46.20
C PRO A 301 -38.48 1.77 -46.56
N LEU A 302 -37.76 2.08 -47.65
CA LEU A 302 -36.54 1.35 -48.02
C LEU A 302 -35.41 1.70 -47.05
N ASN A 303 -35.26 2.99 -46.70
CA ASN A 303 -34.25 3.40 -45.72
C ASN A 303 -34.48 2.76 -44.35
N GLU A 304 -35.73 2.74 -43.86
CA GLU A 304 -36.09 2.09 -42.61
C GLU A 304 -35.77 0.58 -42.65
N PHE A 305 -36.10 -0.09 -43.75
CA PHE A 305 -35.74 -1.51 -43.97
C PHE A 305 -34.21 -1.73 -43.94
N LEU A 306 -33.43 -0.93 -44.66
CA LEU A 306 -31.97 -1.06 -44.72
C LEU A 306 -31.30 -0.79 -43.36
N ILE A 307 -31.82 0.16 -42.58
CA ILE A 307 -31.34 0.41 -41.21
C ILE A 307 -31.60 -0.80 -40.31
N LEU A 308 -32.76 -1.46 -40.44
CA LEU A 308 -33.06 -2.69 -39.71
C LEU A 308 -32.13 -3.84 -40.13
N GLU A 309 -31.84 -4.00 -41.41
CA GLU A 309 -30.84 -4.98 -41.86
C GLU A 309 -29.43 -4.64 -41.35
N THR A 310 -29.08 -3.36 -41.29
CA THR A 310 -27.81 -2.90 -40.69
C THR A 310 -27.73 -3.22 -39.19
N SER A 311 -28.85 -3.11 -38.46
CA SER A 311 -28.90 -3.49 -37.05
C SER A 311 -28.66 -4.99 -36.83
N LYS A 312 -29.16 -5.83 -37.75
CA LYS A 312 -28.92 -7.29 -37.72
C LYS A 312 -27.46 -7.58 -38.03
N LEU A 313 -26.91 -6.93 -39.06
CA LEU A 313 -25.51 -7.05 -39.46
C LEU A 313 -24.55 -6.65 -38.31
N ALA A 314 -24.82 -5.58 -37.57
CA ALA A 314 -24.00 -5.19 -36.43
C ALA A 314 -23.96 -6.27 -35.33
N VAL A 315 -25.10 -6.94 -35.06
CA VAL A 315 -25.16 -8.04 -34.11
C VAL A 315 -24.49 -9.31 -34.64
N ASP A 316 -24.64 -9.61 -35.94
CA ASP A 316 -23.94 -10.71 -36.60
C ASP A 316 -22.41 -10.51 -36.55
N ALA A 317 -21.94 -9.28 -36.72
CA ALA A 317 -20.53 -8.92 -36.59
C ALA A 317 -20.02 -9.13 -35.16
N LEU A 318 -20.76 -8.66 -34.13
CA LEU A 318 -20.43 -8.95 -32.72
C LEU A 318 -20.30 -10.46 -32.45
N LYS A 319 -21.21 -11.26 -33.05
CA LYS A 319 -21.18 -12.71 -32.92
C LYS A 319 -19.95 -13.33 -33.57
N LEU A 320 -19.62 -12.93 -34.80
CA LEU A 320 -18.45 -13.45 -35.49
C LEU A 320 -17.16 -13.09 -34.75
N LEU A 321 -17.02 -11.84 -34.30
CA LEU A 321 -15.86 -11.37 -33.54
C LEU A 321 -15.71 -12.12 -32.21
N ARG A 322 -16.81 -12.46 -31.54
CA ARG A 322 -16.77 -13.30 -30.33
C ARG A 322 -16.28 -14.70 -30.66
N ASP A 323 -16.88 -15.33 -31.67
CA ASP A 323 -16.61 -16.73 -32.03
C ASP A 323 -15.16 -16.92 -32.53
N THR A 324 -14.57 -15.88 -33.13
CA THR A 324 -13.15 -15.81 -33.56
C THR A 324 -12.20 -15.29 -32.48
N ARG A 325 -12.72 -14.93 -31.29
CA ARG A 325 -11.97 -14.33 -30.15
C ARG A 325 -11.32 -12.97 -30.45
N GLU A 326 -11.85 -12.23 -31.42
CA GLU A 326 -11.46 -10.86 -31.76
C GLU A 326 -12.29 -9.77 -31.05
N LEU A 327 -13.35 -10.16 -30.31
CA LEU A 327 -14.18 -9.25 -29.53
C LEU A 327 -13.51 -8.89 -28.18
N THR A 328 -12.62 -7.91 -28.21
CA THR A 328 -11.92 -7.39 -27.03
C THR A 328 -12.65 -6.18 -26.42
N VAL A 329 -12.16 -5.69 -25.28
CA VAL A 329 -12.65 -4.44 -24.68
C VAL A 329 -12.50 -3.25 -25.64
N GLU A 330 -11.40 -3.21 -26.40
CA GLU A 330 -11.16 -2.18 -27.39
C GLU A 330 -12.09 -2.33 -28.60
N SER A 331 -12.22 -3.55 -29.15
CA SER A 331 -13.06 -3.74 -30.35
C SER A 331 -14.57 -3.61 -30.04
N LEU A 332 -15.01 -3.82 -28.80
CA LEU A 332 -16.37 -3.48 -28.38
C LEU A 332 -16.67 -1.99 -28.47
N THR A 333 -15.67 -1.11 -28.31
CA THR A 333 -15.87 0.34 -28.42
C THR A 333 -16.35 0.76 -29.81
N ILE A 334 -16.13 -0.08 -30.83
CA ILE A 334 -16.53 0.14 -32.22
C ILE A 334 -18.07 0.14 -32.34
N PHE A 335 -18.75 -0.66 -31.53
CA PHE A 335 -20.20 -0.87 -31.65
C PHE A 335 -21.03 0.01 -30.73
N VAL A 336 -20.44 0.61 -29.70
CA VAL A 336 -21.16 1.40 -28.70
C VAL A 336 -21.03 2.91 -28.94
N CYS A 337 -22.01 3.67 -28.46
CA CYS A 337 -22.01 5.13 -28.41
C CYS A 337 -22.76 5.61 -27.15
N ASP A 338 -22.45 6.79 -26.62
CA ASP A 338 -22.90 7.21 -25.29
C ASP A 338 -24.42 7.30 -25.16
N VAL A 339 -25.05 8.21 -25.91
CA VAL A 339 -26.51 8.40 -25.95
C VAL A 339 -26.92 8.66 -27.38
N LEU A 340 -28.01 8.02 -27.81
CA LEU A 340 -28.65 8.29 -29.09
C LEU A 340 -30.14 8.56 -28.88
N ALA A 341 -30.65 9.65 -29.46
CA ALA A 341 -32.06 10.01 -29.37
C ALA A 341 -32.94 8.95 -30.05
N THR A 342 -34.10 8.64 -29.47
CA THR A 342 -35.08 7.71 -30.06
C THR A 342 -35.63 8.17 -31.40
N THR A 343 -35.52 9.47 -31.69
CA THR A 343 -35.90 10.09 -32.96
C THR A 343 -34.83 10.01 -34.04
N ASP A 344 -33.59 9.59 -33.71
CA ASP A 344 -32.54 9.44 -34.72
C ASP A 344 -32.79 8.22 -35.60
N ALA A 345 -32.55 8.36 -36.91
CA ALA A 345 -32.75 7.30 -37.88
C ALA A 345 -31.97 6.01 -37.52
N PHE A 346 -30.79 6.13 -36.90
CA PHE A 346 -29.95 4.98 -36.55
C PHE A 346 -30.25 4.39 -35.15
N PHE A 347 -31.29 4.88 -34.46
CA PHE A 347 -31.72 4.32 -33.18
C PHE A 347 -31.99 2.80 -33.21
N PRO A 348 -32.55 2.20 -34.28
CA PRO A 348 -32.73 0.74 -34.33
C PRO A 348 -31.41 -0.05 -34.23
N VAL A 349 -30.30 0.49 -34.79
CA VAL A 349 -28.96 -0.12 -34.69
C VAL A 349 -28.48 -0.08 -33.24
N PHE A 350 -28.60 1.09 -32.60
CA PHE A 350 -28.27 1.26 -31.18
C PHE A 350 -29.09 0.31 -30.29
N ALA A 351 -30.41 0.25 -30.51
CA ALA A 351 -31.32 -0.59 -29.72
C ALA A 351 -30.99 -2.09 -29.88
N ALA A 352 -30.66 -2.54 -31.09
CA ALA A 352 -30.26 -3.92 -31.35
C ALA A 352 -28.95 -4.28 -30.63
N ILE A 353 -27.91 -3.43 -30.74
CA ILE A 353 -26.63 -3.64 -30.06
C ILE A 353 -26.83 -3.62 -28.54
N ARG A 354 -27.58 -2.67 -28.01
CA ARG A 354 -27.92 -2.59 -26.58
C ARG A 354 -28.61 -3.86 -26.09
N SER A 355 -29.62 -4.34 -26.82
CA SER A 355 -30.33 -5.58 -26.49
C SER A 355 -29.41 -6.80 -26.55
N ALA A 356 -28.56 -6.88 -27.59
CA ALA A 356 -27.59 -7.95 -27.76
C ALA A 356 -26.60 -8.01 -26.60
N LEU A 357 -25.95 -6.90 -26.26
CA LEU A 357 -25.00 -6.82 -25.14
C LEU A 357 -25.65 -7.12 -23.79
N MET A 358 -26.93 -6.76 -23.60
CA MET A 358 -27.65 -7.04 -22.35
C MET A 358 -27.98 -8.53 -22.17
N ASN A 359 -28.37 -9.21 -23.27
CA ASN A 359 -29.01 -10.53 -23.20
C ASN A 359 -28.13 -11.69 -23.68
N SER A 360 -27.06 -11.41 -24.43
CA SER A 360 -26.19 -12.43 -25.04
C SER A 360 -24.74 -12.29 -24.57
N PRO A 361 -23.94 -13.38 -24.62
CA PRO A 361 -22.57 -13.37 -24.11
C PRO A 361 -21.64 -12.63 -25.08
N PHE A 362 -21.55 -11.32 -24.97
CA PHE A 362 -20.71 -10.45 -25.80
C PHE A 362 -19.75 -9.57 -25.00
N LEU A 363 -19.87 -9.53 -23.67
CA LEU A 363 -19.02 -8.73 -22.80
C LEU A 363 -17.84 -9.58 -22.29
N PRO A 364 -16.59 -9.19 -22.56
CA PRO A 364 -15.40 -9.87 -22.07
C PRO A 364 -15.35 -9.95 -20.55
N THR A 365 -15.08 -11.13 -20.02
CA THR A 365 -14.85 -11.38 -18.59
C THR A 365 -13.36 -11.30 -18.26
N GLU A 366 -13.03 -11.25 -16.97
CA GLU A 366 -11.63 -11.31 -16.51
C GLU A 366 -10.93 -12.63 -16.91
N SER A 367 -11.70 -13.72 -17.04
CA SER A 367 -11.22 -15.02 -17.54
C SER A 367 -11.00 -15.10 -19.05
N LYS A 368 -11.13 -13.98 -19.78
CA LYS A 368 -11.09 -13.90 -21.26
C LYS A 368 -12.19 -14.71 -21.97
N GLU A 369 -13.28 -14.99 -21.27
CA GLU A 369 -14.51 -15.54 -21.83
C GLU A 369 -15.55 -14.41 -22.02
N TYR A 370 -16.80 -14.76 -22.30
CA TYR A 370 -17.87 -13.79 -22.57
C TYR A 370 -19.11 -13.99 -21.71
N THR A 371 -19.74 -12.89 -21.31
CA THR A 371 -21.00 -12.87 -20.55
C THR A 371 -21.95 -11.78 -21.05
N SER A 372 -23.17 -11.74 -20.52
CA SER A 372 -24.17 -10.74 -20.88
C SER A 372 -24.25 -9.63 -19.84
N GLY A 373 -24.81 -8.47 -20.20
CA GLY A 373 -24.98 -7.33 -19.29
C GLY A 373 -25.82 -7.66 -18.04
N ILE A 374 -26.79 -8.57 -18.15
CA ILE A 374 -27.58 -9.04 -17.00
C ILE A 374 -26.69 -9.73 -15.95
N ARG A 375 -25.70 -10.52 -16.41
CA ARG A 375 -24.86 -11.37 -15.56
C ARG A 375 -23.52 -10.74 -15.22
N GLY A 376 -23.05 -9.80 -16.04
CA GLY A 376 -21.80 -9.09 -15.84
C GLY A 376 -21.84 -8.14 -14.65
N ARG A 377 -20.74 -8.04 -13.90
CA ARG A 377 -20.52 -7.02 -12.87
C ARG A 377 -19.17 -6.36 -13.07
N LEU A 378 -19.12 -5.05 -12.86
CA LEU A 378 -17.87 -4.30 -12.86
C LEU A 378 -17.29 -4.30 -11.44
N ALA A 379 -16.01 -4.62 -11.30
CA ALA A 379 -15.32 -4.58 -10.01
C ALA A 379 -14.73 -3.19 -9.73
N ARG A 380 -15.00 -2.64 -8.55
CA ARG A 380 -14.44 -1.36 -8.13
C ARG A 380 -13.97 -1.39 -6.68
N PRO A 381 -12.66 -1.43 -6.40
CA PRO A 381 -11.54 -1.44 -7.36
C PRO A 381 -11.43 -2.77 -8.11
N GLY A 382 -10.73 -2.77 -9.25
CA GLY A 382 -10.51 -3.98 -10.06
C GLY A 382 -9.81 -5.13 -9.31
N SER A 383 -9.05 -4.81 -8.25
CA SER A 383 -8.46 -5.82 -7.35
C SER A 383 -9.50 -6.72 -6.69
N LEU A 384 -10.76 -6.29 -6.59
CA LEU A 384 -11.86 -7.10 -6.06
C LEU A 384 -12.10 -8.36 -6.92
N ALA A 385 -12.09 -8.23 -8.25
CA ALA A 385 -12.22 -9.36 -9.18
C ALA A 385 -10.96 -10.24 -9.21
N GLN A 386 -9.80 -9.74 -8.79
CA GLN A 386 -8.57 -10.53 -8.65
C GLN A 386 -8.55 -11.37 -7.36
N LEU A 387 -9.31 -10.94 -6.34
CA LEU A 387 -9.45 -11.66 -5.08
C LEU A 387 -10.60 -12.68 -5.15
N PHE A 388 -11.78 -12.27 -5.61
CA PHE A 388 -12.96 -13.13 -5.70
C PHE A 388 -13.13 -13.67 -7.11
N SER A 389 -13.09 -14.99 -7.28
CA SER A 389 -13.45 -15.64 -8.54
C SER A 389 -14.96 -15.55 -8.81
N ASP A 390 -15.38 -15.83 -10.04
CA ASP A 390 -16.81 -15.94 -10.39
C ASP A 390 -17.53 -16.96 -9.50
N ALA A 391 -16.91 -18.11 -9.22
CA ALA A 391 -17.50 -19.13 -8.34
C ALA A 391 -17.70 -18.59 -6.92
N GLN A 392 -16.66 -17.99 -6.34
CA GLN A 392 -16.73 -17.40 -4.99
C GLN A 392 -17.74 -16.26 -4.90
N LEU A 393 -17.86 -15.43 -5.95
CA LEU A 393 -18.86 -14.36 -6.01
C LEU A 393 -20.28 -14.93 -5.94
N ASN A 394 -20.53 -16.06 -6.62
CA ASN A 394 -21.83 -16.72 -6.64
C ASN A 394 -22.14 -17.49 -5.35
N ASP A 395 -21.13 -18.05 -4.68
CA ASP A 395 -21.29 -18.70 -3.37
C ASP A 395 -21.74 -17.72 -2.27
N LEU A 396 -21.49 -16.42 -2.46
CA LEU A 396 -21.89 -15.34 -1.55
C LEU A 396 -23.33 -14.85 -1.76
N ASP A 397 -24.07 -15.44 -2.70
CA ASP A 397 -25.48 -15.12 -3.02
C ASP A 397 -25.74 -13.60 -3.16
N ILE A 398 -24.82 -12.93 -3.87
CA ILE A 398 -24.87 -11.47 -4.09
C ILE A 398 -25.99 -11.09 -5.06
N GLY A 399 -26.47 -12.06 -5.86
CA GLY A 399 -27.66 -11.94 -6.69
C GLY A 399 -27.84 -13.17 -7.59
N ALA A 400 -29.04 -13.30 -8.16
CA ALA A 400 -29.36 -14.30 -9.19
C ALA A 400 -29.68 -13.60 -10.52
N PRO A 401 -29.37 -14.21 -11.68
CA PRO A 401 -28.68 -15.48 -11.94
C PRO A 401 -27.15 -15.41 -11.74
N PRO A 402 -26.39 -16.51 -11.94
CA PRO A 402 -24.96 -16.49 -11.65
C PRO A 402 -24.21 -15.38 -12.37
N LEU A 403 -23.48 -14.61 -11.59
CA LEU A 403 -22.78 -13.39 -11.95
C LEU A 403 -21.35 -13.70 -12.40
N HIS A 404 -20.82 -12.83 -13.26
CA HIS A 404 -19.46 -12.93 -13.79
C HIS A 404 -18.76 -11.57 -13.71
N TRP A 405 -17.49 -11.57 -13.35
CA TRP A 405 -16.68 -10.36 -13.42
C TRP A 405 -16.40 -9.98 -14.87
N LEU A 406 -16.80 -8.77 -15.25
CA LEU A 406 -16.34 -8.16 -16.48
C LEU A 406 -14.85 -7.81 -16.37
N SER A 407 -14.17 -7.75 -17.51
CA SER A 407 -12.74 -7.46 -17.55
C SER A 407 -12.39 -6.20 -16.75
N THR A 408 -11.40 -6.31 -15.86
CA THR A 408 -10.89 -5.24 -15.01
C THR A 408 -10.21 -4.11 -15.79
N SER A 409 -9.98 -4.30 -17.09
CA SER A 409 -9.54 -3.24 -18.00
C SER A 409 -10.65 -2.21 -18.31
N ILE A 410 -11.93 -2.59 -18.11
CA ILE A 410 -13.08 -1.72 -18.33
C ILE A 410 -13.20 -0.72 -17.16
N THR A 411 -12.48 0.39 -17.28
CA THR A 411 -12.40 1.45 -16.27
C THR A 411 -12.70 2.81 -16.89
N LEU A 412 -13.00 3.79 -16.04
CA LEU A 412 -13.21 5.17 -16.47
C LEU A 412 -11.97 5.77 -17.16
N ASP A 413 -10.76 5.30 -16.79
CA ASP A 413 -9.50 5.83 -17.30
C ASP A 413 -9.04 5.16 -18.61
N ARG A 414 -9.25 3.84 -18.76
CA ARG A 414 -8.77 3.08 -19.95
C ARG A 414 -9.83 2.88 -21.02
N ALA A 415 -11.08 2.66 -20.65
CA ALA A 415 -12.16 2.31 -21.56
C ALA A 415 -13.42 3.14 -21.29
N ARG A 416 -13.25 4.46 -21.17
CA ARG A 416 -14.27 5.42 -20.72
C ARG A 416 -15.61 5.27 -21.43
N LEU A 417 -15.60 5.16 -22.76
CA LEU A 417 -16.81 5.03 -23.58
C LEU A 417 -17.59 3.76 -23.21
N LEU A 418 -16.90 2.61 -23.17
CA LEU A 418 -17.54 1.34 -22.82
C LEU A 418 -18.00 1.34 -21.37
N TYR A 419 -17.18 1.81 -20.42
CA TYR A 419 -17.57 1.90 -19.01
C TYR A 419 -18.83 2.76 -18.82
N THR A 420 -18.90 3.92 -19.48
CA THR A 420 -20.06 4.82 -19.43
C THR A 420 -21.29 4.15 -20.06
N TYR A 421 -21.11 3.46 -21.19
CA TYR A 421 -22.18 2.73 -21.84
C TYR A 421 -22.75 1.61 -20.97
N LEU A 422 -21.89 0.77 -20.37
CA LEU A 422 -22.31 -0.34 -19.53
C LEU A 422 -23.05 0.15 -18.28
N THR A 423 -22.56 1.19 -17.62
CA THR A 423 -23.16 1.73 -16.38
C THR A 423 -24.43 2.53 -16.65
N ARG A 424 -24.48 3.34 -17.71
CA ARG A 424 -25.63 4.23 -17.99
C ARG A 424 -26.68 3.63 -18.92
N GLN A 425 -26.26 2.93 -19.99
CA GLN A 425 -27.17 2.40 -21.00
C GLN A 425 -27.62 0.96 -20.70
N LEU A 426 -26.72 0.12 -20.18
CA LEU A 426 -27.04 -1.26 -19.80
C LEU A 426 -27.37 -1.41 -18.31
N THR A 427 -27.13 -0.38 -17.49
CA THR A 427 -27.33 -0.43 -16.02
C THR A 427 -26.58 -1.59 -15.35
N VAL A 428 -25.42 -1.96 -15.91
CA VAL A 428 -24.54 -2.98 -15.32
C VAL A 428 -24.07 -2.46 -13.96
N GLN A 429 -24.31 -3.26 -12.93
CA GLN A 429 -23.96 -2.87 -11.56
C GLN A 429 -22.44 -2.94 -11.34
N GLU A 430 -21.94 -1.93 -10.64
CA GLU A 430 -20.62 -1.95 -10.03
C GLU A 430 -20.71 -2.58 -8.64
N LEU A 431 -19.83 -3.53 -8.35
CA LEU A 431 -19.67 -4.10 -7.01
C LEU A 431 -18.43 -3.49 -6.37
N ASP A 432 -18.62 -2.93 -5.19
CA ASP A 432 -17.57 -2.47 -4.31
C ASP A 432 -17.20 -3.54 -3.26
N PRO A 433 -16.07 -3.39 -2.53
CA PRO A 433 -15.68 -4.35 -1.52
C PRO A 433 -16.76 -4.53 -0.46
N PHE A 434 -17.49 -3.46 -0.14
CA PHE A 434 -18.52 -3.51 0.87
C PHE A 434 -19.68 -4.46 0.48
N ALA A 435 -20.19 -4.34 -0.75
CA ALA A 435 -21.28 -5.15 -1.28
C ALA A 435 -20.96 -6.66 -1.25
N VAL A 436 -19.70 -7.01 -1.51
CA VAL A 436 -19.20 -8.39 -1.51
C VAL A 436 -18.87 -8.87 -0.09
N MET A 437 -18.01 -8.14 0.63
CA MET A 437 -17.43 -8.61 1.89
C MET A 437 -18.46 -8.75 3.01
N ARG A 438 -19.53 -7.93 3.02
CA ARG A 438 -20.61 -8.04 4.03
C ARG A 438 -21.38 -9.35 3.98
N ARG A 439 -21.26 -10.12 2.89
CA ARG A 439 -21.92 -11.42 2.69
C ARG A 439 -21.04 -12.60 3.13
N MET A 440 -19.76 -12.36 3.43
CA MET A 440 -18.86 -13.40 3.89
C MET A 440 -19.35 -13.96 5.23
N ASN A 441 -19.25 -15.28 5.38
CA ASN A 441 -19.64 -15.99 6.59
C ASN A 441 -18.58 -17.05 6.92
N ALA A 442 -18.70 -17.67 8.11
CA ALA A 442 -17.71 -18.64 8.58
C ALA A 442 -17.55 -19.83 7.62
N LYS A 443 -18.64 -20.32 7.02
CA LYS A 443 -18.59 -21.44 6.06
C LYS A 443 -17.77 -21.07 4.83
N PHE A 444 -18.10 -19.95 4.18
CA PHE A 444 -17.37 -19.46 3.01
C PHE A 444 -15.88 -19.26 3.31
N LEU A 445 -15.54 -18.64 4.44
CA LEU A 445 -14.16 -18.32 4.79
C LEU A 445 -13.33 -19.57 5.12
N GLN A 446 -13.92 -20.57 5.79
CA GLN A 446 -13.24 -21.83 6.12
C GLN A 446 -12.82 -22.63 4.88
N GLU A 447 -13.59 -22.55 3.80
CA GLU A 447 -13.30 -23.21 2.52
C GLU A 447 -12.11 -22.56 1.77
N GLN A 448 -11.69 -21.35 2.15
CA GLN A 448 -10.61 -20.63 1.48
C GLN A 448 -9.21 -21.09 1.93
N SER A 449 -8.24 -20.97 1.03
CA SER A 449 -6.84 -21.26 1.33
C SER A 449 -6.21 -20.17 2.20
N ASP A 450 -5.15 -20.50 2.93
CA ASP A 450 -4.40 -19.53 3.73
C ASP A 450 -3.85 -18.38 2.85
N GLU A 451 -3.44 -18.68 1.62
CA GLU A 451 -3.02 -17.67 0.64
C GLU A 451 -4.15 -16.69 0.29
N TRP A 452 -5.36 -17.20 0.08
CA TRP A 452 -6.50 -16.36 -0.20
C TRP A 452 -6.85 -15.46 1.01
N ILE A 453 -6.80 -16.00 2.23
CA ILE A 453 -7.03 -15.22 3.46
C ILE A 453 -5.97 -14.12 3.64
N ARG A 454 -4.70 -14.40 3.34
CA ARG A 454 -3.63 -13.37 3.35
C ARG A 454 -3.95 -12.24 2.39
N ARG A 455 -4.30 -12.54 1.14
CA ARG A 455 -4.71 -11.52 0.15
C ARG A 455 -5.95 -10.74 0.57
N LEU A 456 -6.93 -11.38 1.23
CA LEU A 456 -8.08 -10.70 1.82
C LEU A 456 -7.65 -9.69 2.89
N TYR A 457 -6.80 -10.08 3.84
CA TYR A 457 -6.33 -9.20 4.91
C TYR A 457 -5.54 -8.01 4.37
N ILE A 458 -4.66 -8.24 3.39
CA ILE A 458 -3.92 -7.16 2.71
C ILE A 458 -4.86 -6.19 2.01
N MET A 459 -5.94 -6.69 1.39
CA MET A 459 -6.96 -5.82 0.79
C MET A 459 -7.74 -5.03 1.86
N LEU A 460 -8.13 -5.69 2.95
CA LEU A 460 -8.87 -5.08 4.05
C LEU A 460 -8.08 -3.98 4.78
N ASP A 461 -6.76 -4.09 4.86
CA ASP A 461 -5.89 -3.07 5.43
C ASP A 461 -6.09 -1.68 4.80
N ARG A 462 -6.37 -1.66 3.49
CA ARG A 462 -6.64 -0.45 2.71
C ARG A 462 -8.08 0.05 2.81
N LEU A 463 -8.98 -0.71 3.45
CA LEU A 463 -10.43 -0.50 3.44
C LEU A 463 -11.00 -0.31 4.86
N GLN A 464 -10.49 0.70 5.57
CA GLN A 464 -10.81 0.93 6.99
C GLN A 464 -12.31 1.04 7.31
N SER A 465 -13.12 1.65 6.43
CA SER A 465 -14.57 1.73 6.63
C SER A 465 -15.24 0.36 6.57
N VAL A 466 -14.83 -0.49 5.63
CA VAL A 466 -15.33 -1.87 5.49
C VAL A 466 -14.93 -2.70 6.70
N VAL A 467 -13.67 -2.61 7.14
CA VAL A 467 -13.19 -3.35 8.32
C VAL A 467 -14.00 -3.02 9.57
N ARG A 468 -14.23 -1.73 9.84
CA ARG A 468 -15.06 -1.31 10.98
C ARG A 468 -16.44 -1.94 10.93
N GLU A 469 -17.10 -1.89 9.78
CA GLU A 469 -18.44 -2.45 9.65
C GLU A 469 -18.47 -3.98 9.79
N LEU A 470 -17.45 -4.69 9.27
CA LEU A 470 -17.31 -6.13 9.46
C LEU A 470 -17.12 -6.49 10.94
N ILE A 471 -16.36 -5.68 11.69
CA ILE A 471 -16.18 -5.84 13.13
C ILE A 471 -17.49 -5.56 13.87
N ASP A 472 -18.17 -4.44 13.58
CA ASP A 472 -19.42 -4.03 14.23
C ASP A 472 -20.54 -5.07 14.03
N LYS A 473 -20.57 -5.72 12.86
CA LYS A 473 -21.52 -6.80 12.55
C LYS A 473 -21.11 -8.16 13.10
N GLY A 474 -19.94 -8.29 13.71
CA GLY A 474 -19.42 -9.57 14.19
C GLY A 474 -19.15 -10.56 13.06
N THR A 475 -18.72 -10.09 11.88
CA THR A 475 -18.33 -10.98 10.78
C THR A 475 -17.08 -11.79 11.19
N PRO A 476 -17.07 -13.12 10.99
CA PRO A 476 -16.01 -13.99 11.50
C PRO A 476 -14.74 -13.98 10.64
N ILE A 477 -14.07 -12.83 10.56
CA ILE A 477 -12.95 -12.64 9.65
C ILE A 477 -11.62 -13.25 10.14
N LEU A 478 -11.45 -13.54 11.43
CA LEU A 478 -10.19 -14.06 11.97
C LEU A 478 -10.10 -15.58 11.83
N ARG A 479 -9.05 -16.08 11.15
CA ARG A 479 -8.79 -17.53 11.03
C ARG A 479 -7.88 -18.03 12.16
N LEU A 480 -8.37 -19.00 12.93
CA LEU A 480 -7.63 -19.65 14.00
C LEU A 480 -6.71 -20.77 13.48
N GLU A 481 -5.79 -21.25 14.32
CA GLU A 481 -4.89 -22.38 14.01
C GLU A 481 -5.63 -23.64 13.53
N ASN A 482 -6.77 -23.96 14.13
CA ASN A 482 -7.61 -25.10 13.75
C ASN A 482 -8.42 -24.86 12.45
N GLY A 483 -8.23 -23.72 11.78
CA GLY A 483 -8.92 -23.34 10.55
C GLY A 483 -10.30 -22.72 10.77
N GLN A 484 -10.84 -22.71 11.98
CA GLN A 484 -12.12 -22.07 12.29
C GLN A 484 -12.03 -20.54 12.18
N HIS A 485 -13.17 -19.92 11.95
CA HIS A 485 -13.30 -18.49 11.75
C HIS A 485 -14.11 -17.85 12.86
N VAL A 486 -13.59 -16.78 13.48
CA VAL A 486 -14.22 -16.06 14.60
C VAL A 486 -14.28 -14.56 14.36
N PRO A 487 -15.25 -13.83 14.94
CA PRO A 487 -15.26 -12.37 14.88
C PRO A 487 -14.06 -11.79 15.62
N VAL A 488 -13.71 -10.54 15.33
CA VAL A 488 -12.57 -9.88 16.00
C VAL A 488 -12.83 -9.73 17.50
N ARG A 489 -14.03 -9.28 17.88
CA ARG A 489 -14.44 -9.06 19.26
C ARG A 489 -15.82 -9.65 19.55
N HIS A 490 -16.08 -9.94 20.83
CA HIS A 490 -17.41 -10.24 21.36
C HIS A 490 -17.50 -9.67 22.78
N LEU A 491 -18.52 -8.85 23.06
CA LEU A 491 -18.65 -8.13 24.35
C LEU A 491 -17.34 -7.40 24.72
N ASP A 492 -16.80 -6.65 23.75
CA ASP A 492 -15.53 -5.89 23.81
C ASP A 492 -14.24 -6.69 24.06
N ARG A 493 -14.31 -8.02 24.20
CA ARG A 493 -13.12 -8.87 24.37
C ARG A 493 -12.63 -9.43 23.02
N PRO A 494 -11.31 -9.46 22.79
CA PRO A 494 -10.75 -10.12 21.60
C PRO A 494 -11.06 -11.62 21.64
N ARG A 495 -11.41 -12.18 20.48
CA ARG A 495 -11.70 -13.63 20.33
C ARG A 495 -10.49 -14.45 19.91
N ALA A 496 -9.45 -13.77 19.43
CA ALA A 496 -8.17 -14.35 19.09
C ALA A 496 -7.06 -13.33 19.34
N TYR A 497 -5.84 -13.82 19.49
CA TYR A 497 -4.64 -13.02 19.68
C TYR A 497 -3.66 -13.23 18.53
N LEU A 498 -2.65 -12.38 18.43
CA LEU A 498 -1.52 -12.63 17.55
C LEU A 498 -0.69 -13.81 18.09
N PRO A 499 -0.08 -14.63 17.22
CA PRO A 499 0.73 -15.74 17.68
C PRO A 499 1.99 -15.23 18.41
N PRO A 500 2.21 -15.60 19.68
CA PRO A 500 3.44 -15.25 20.40
C PRO A 500 4.62 -16.11 19.94
N GLU A 501 5.82 -15.74 20.38
CA GLU A 501 7.01 -16.60 20.33
C GLU A 501 6.83 -17.80 21.27
N GLY A 502 6.23 -18.88 20.77
CA GLY A 502 6.03 -20.14 21.50
C GLY A 502 4.60 -20.69 21.49
N ASP A 503 4.39 -21.72 22.32
CA ASP A 503 3.09 -22.38 22.51
C ASP A 503 2.20 -21.55 23.44
N THR A 504 0.94 -21.33 23.05
CA THR A 504 -0.08 -20.67 23.88
C THR A 504 -1.39 -21.43 23.84
N GLN A 505 -2.15 -21.37 24.94
CA GLN A 505 -3.48 -21.96 25.04
C GLN A 505 -4.59 -20.97 24.63
N PHE A 506 -4.27 -19.69 24.46
CA PHE A 506 -5.23 -18.73 23.93
C PHE A 506 -5.51 -19.02 22.44
N PRO A 507 -6.74 -18.78 21.96
CA PRO A 507 -7.02 -18.79 20.53
C PRO A 507 -6.16 -17.73 19.84
N ILE A 508 -5.44 -18.13 18.81
CA ILE A 508 -4.55 -17.24 18.05
C ILE A 508 -4.89 -17.29 16.58
N VAL A 509 -4.62 -16.19 15.89
CA VAL A 509 -4.63 -16.15 14.44
C VAL A 509 -3.54 -17.08 13.92
N LYS A 510 -3.88 -17.91 12.94
CA LYS A 510 -3.02 -18.97 12.41
C LYS A 510 -1.63 -18.43 12.00
N ARG A 511 -0.56 -19.09 12.45
CA ARG A 511 0.84 -18.71 12.21
C ARG A 511 1.21 -18.65 10.74
N SER A 512 0.72 -19.60 9.94
CA SER A 512 0.97 -19.61 8.49
C SER A 512 0.49 -18.32 7.81
N ILE A 513 -0.63 -17.75 8.28
CA ILE A 513 -1.17 -16.47 7.77
C ILE A 513 -0.36 -15.28 8.32
N CYS A 514 0.05 -15.32 9.59
CA CYS A 514 0.84 -14.27 10.23
C CYS A 514 2.32 -14.25 9.83
N SER A 515 2.75 -15.16 8.95
CA SER A 515 4.11 -15.14 8.37
C SER A 515 4.35 -13.93 7.46
N ASP A 516 3.29 -13.30 6.95
CA ASP A 516 3.36 -12.08 6.15
C ASP A 516 3.29 -10.83 7.06
N PRO A 517 4.33 -9.97 7.08
CA PRO A 517 4.34 -8.76 7.90
C PRO A 517 3.18 -7.80 7.61
N ALA A 518 2.68 -7.75 6.36
CA ALA A 518 1.55 -6.89 6.00
C ALA A 518 0.25 -7.33 6.70
N VAL A 519 0.08 -8.65 6.86
CA VAL A 519 -1.04 -9.21 7.61
C VAL A 519 -0.94 -8.89 9.10
N VAL A 520 0.24 -9.02 9.69
CA VAL A 520 0.44 -8.67 11.11
C VAL A 520 0.16 -7.18 11.34
N SER A 521 0.57 -6.31 10.41
CA SER A 521 0.25 -4.88 10.45
C SER A 521 -1.26 -4.62 10.42
N PHE A 522 -2.00 -5.29 9.53
CA PHE A 522 -3.47 -5.21 9.49
C PHE A 522 -4.11 -5.63 10.82
N LEU A 523 -3.71 -6.79 11.34
CA LEU A 523 -4.29 -7.36 12.57
C LEU A 523 -3.99 -6.48 13.81
N ARG A 524 -2.80 -5.88 13.89
CA ARG A 524 -2.45 -4.92 14.96
C ARG A 524 -3.17 -3.58 14.81
N SER A 525 -3.17 -3.02 13.60
CA SER A 525 -3.61 -1.63 13.39
C SER A 525 -5.11 -1.46 13.15
N LYS A 526 -5.77 -2.44 12.51
CA LYS A 526 -7.19 -2.37 12.15
C LYS A 526 -8.08 -3.26 13.01
N CYS A 527 -7.56 -4.43 13.42
CA CYS A 527 -8.27 -5.34 14.34
C CYS A 527 -7.87 -5.15 15.81
N GLU A 528 -6.84 -4.34 16.09
CA GLU A 528 -6.35 -4.03 17.44
C GLU A 528 -6.02 -5.29 18.26
N LEU A 529 -5.49 -6.32 17.58
CA LEU A 529 -5.06 -7.55 18.24
C LEU A 529 -3.66 -7.37 18.81
N THR A 530 -3.45 -7.92 19.99
CA THR A 530 -2.14 -8.04 20.64
C THR A 530 -1.76 -9.50 20.74
N GLU A 531 -0.51 -9.77 21.09
CA GLU A 531 -0.15 -11.10 21.61
C GLU A 531 -0.85 -11.33 22.96
N PRO A 532 -1.06 -12.60 23.34
CA PRO A 532 -1.56 -12.92 24.67
C PRO A 532 -0.60 -12.39 25.73
N ASP A 533 -1.15 -11.77 26.75
CA ASP A 533 -0.38 -11.36 27.92
C ASP A 533 0.08 -12.60 28.70
N ARG A 534 1.40 -12.80 28.83
CA ARG A 534 1.99 -13.94 29.54
C ARG A 534 1.46 -14.08 30.97
N MET A 535 1.25 -12.96 31.67
CA MET A 535 0.65 -12.95 33.01
C MET A 535 -0.77 -13.52 33.00
N SER A 536 -1.61 -13.12 32.04
CA SER A 536 -2.98 -13.63 31.89
C SER A 536 -2.98 -15.11 31.54
N GLU A 537 -2.06 -15.58 30.67
CA GLU A 537 -1.94 -17.00 30.34
C GLU A 537 -1.63 -17.84 31.57
N VAL A 538 -0.68 -17.39 32.39
CA VAL A 538 -0.33 -18.08 33.63
C VAL A 538 -1.51 -18.11 34.59
N LEU A 539 -2.18 -16.97 34.81
CA LEU A 539 -3.27 -16.87 35.78
C LEU A 539 -4.53 -17.66 35.37
N GLU A 540 -4.85 -17.74 34.07
CA GLU A 540 -6.08 -18.35 33.55
C GLU A 540 -5.93 -19.84 33.21
N TYR A 541 -4.74 -20.30 32.79
CA TYR A 541 -4.57 -21.65 32.26
C TYR A 541 -3.48 -22.50 32.92
N VAL A 542 -2.37 -21.89 33.37
CA VAL A 542 -1.26 -22.63 33.99
C VAL A 542 -1.52 -22.85 35.48
N LEU A 543 -1.71 -21.76 36.22
CA LEU A 543 -1.85 -21.75 37.67
C LEU A 543 -3.04 -22.59 38.19
N PRO A 544 -4.22 -22.60 37.54
CA PRO A 544 -5.34 -23.44 37.99
C PRO A 544 -5.04 -24.95 38.04
N ARG A 545 -4.02 -25.44 37.33
CA ARG A 545 -3.59 -26.85 37.43
C ARG A 545 -2.91 -27.17 38.76
N TYR A 546 -2.19 -26.20 39.33
CA TYR A 546 -1.48 -26.33 40.61
C TYR A 546 -2.37 -25.99 41.82
N GLU A 547 -3.51 -25.35 41.59
CA GLU A 547 -4.53 -25.10 42.62
C GLU A 547 -5.44 -26.32 42.87
N GLN A 548 -5.53 -27.24 41.92
CA GLN A 548 -6.31 -28.48 42.03
C GLN A 548 -5.61 -29.49 42.93
N ARG A 549 -6.38 -30.26 43.73
CA ARG A 549 -5.85 -31.33 44.60
C ARG A 549 -6.49 -32.68 44.25
N PRO A 550 -5.71 -33.74 43.97
CA PRO A 550 -4.24 -33.75 43.84
C PRO A 550 -3.75 -33.06 42.55
N VAL A 551 -2.55 -32.48 42.57
CA VAL A 551 -1.93 -31.90 41.38
C VAL A 551 -1.49 -33.04 40.46
N GLN A 552 -1.97 -33.05 39.22
CA GLN A 552 -1.53 -34.00 38.19
C GLN A 552 -0.67 -33.27 37.15
N PHE A 553 0.55 -33.76 36.93
CA PHE A 553 1.46 -33.19 35.94
C PHE A 553 2.35 -34.26 35.29
N SER A 554 2.84 -33.97 34.08
CA SER A 554 3.96 -34.68 33.46
C SER A 554 5.24 -33.85 33.60
N VAL A 555 6.41 -34.48 33.64
CA VAL A 555 7.70 -33.78 33.77
C VAL A 555 7.88 -32.74 32.65
N ASP A 556 7.63 -33.13 31.39
CA ASP A 556 7.74 -32.20 30.25
C ASP A 556 6.74 -31.03 30.32
N GLY A 557 5.52 -31.29 30.79
CA GLY A 557 4.49 -30.25 30.95
C GLY A 557 4.84 -29.28 32.08
N TYR A 558 5.41 -29.80 33.16
CA TYR A 558 5.87 -29.03 34.30
C TYR A 558 6.99 -28.05 33.96
N LEU A 559 8.00 -28.50 33.21
CA LEU A 559 9.12 -27.64 32.80
C LEU A 559 8.63 -26.43 31.99
N LYS A 560 7.73 -26.66 31.03
CA LYS A 560 7.09 -25.58 30.24
C LYS A 560 6.27 -24.63 31.12
N ASP A 561 5.56 -25.16 32.11
CA ASP A 561 4.74 -24.36 33.02
C ASP A 561 5.59 -23.50 33.94
N ILE A 562 6.69 -24.03 34.45
CA ILE A 562 7.64 -23.31 35.31
C ILE A 562 8.32 -22.18 34.55
N GLU A 563 8.78 -22.44 33.33
CA GLU A 563 9.34 -21.41 32.45
C GLU A 563 8.34 -20.26 32.25
N LYS A 564 7.06 -20.57 31.98
CA LYS A 564 5.99 -19.57 31.85
C LYS A 564 5.74 -18.80 33.15
N ILE A 565 5.66 -19.48 34.28
CA ILE A 565 5.41 -18.87 35.60
C ILE A 565 6.55 -17.91 35.94
N PHE A 566 7.80 -18.33 35.80
CA PHE A 566 8.95 -17.51 36.15
C PHE A 566 9.14 -16.35 35.17
N SER A 567 8.95 -16.56 33.87
CA SER A 567 8.92 -15.46 32.91
C SER A 567 7.84 -14.43 33.23
N ALA A 568 6.65 -14.86 33.66
CA ALA A 568 5.58 -13.98 34.10
C ALA A 568 5.97 -13.17 35.36
N LEU A 569 6.66 -13.77 36.35
CA LEU A 569 7.12 -13.05 37.55
C LEU A 569 8.15 -11.95 37.26
N GLU A 570 8.90 -12.06 36.17
CA GLU A 570 9.89 -11.06 35.78
C GLU A 570 9.29 -9.86 35.05
N MET A 571 8.01 -9.93 34.64
CA MET A 571 7.33 -8.81 34.01
C MET A 571 7.17 -7.61 34.99
N PRO A 572 7.20 -6.36 34.47
CA PRO A 572 7.21 -5.14 35.29
C PRO A 572 5.88 -4.81 36.02
N ASP A 573 4.81 -5.59 35.81
CA ASP A 573 3.50 -5.35 36.44
C ASP A 573 3.48 -5.73 37.93
N ARG A 574 3.77 -4.76 38.80
CA ARG A 574 3.83 -4.96 40.26
C ARG A 574 2.52 -5.49 40.86
N ARG A 575 1.35 -5.08 40.37
CA ARG A 575 0.06 -5.45 40.98
C ARG A 575 -0.29 -6.88 40.65
N ARG A 576 -0.24 -7.25 39.37
CA ARG A 576 -0.55 -8.62 38.93
C ARG A 576 0.50 -9.60 39.41
N ARG A 577 1.78 -9.19 39.47
CA ARG A 577 2.85 -9.98 40.10
C ARG A 577 2.59 -10.25 41.58
N ALA A 578 2.15 -9.26 42.35
CA ALA A 578 1.79 -9.47 43.75
C ALA A 578 0.65 -10.50 43.89
N SER A 579 -0.37 -10.43 43.03
CA SER A 579 -1.48 -11.40 43.01
C SER A 579 -1.02 -12.81 42.60
N LEU A 580 -0.14 -12.92 41.60
CA LEU A 580 0.45 -14.19 41.19
C LEU A 580 1.27 -14.80 42.33
N LEU A 581 2.12 -14.02 43.00
CA LEU A 581 2.91 -14.46 44.15
C LEU A 581 2.03 -14.94 45.31
N GLU A 582 0.94 -14.23 45.62
CA GLU A 582 -0.01 -14.61 46.66
C GLU A 582 -0.62 -16.00 46.37
N ARG A 583 -1.09 -16.23 45.14
CA ARG A 583 -1.67 -17.52 44.73
C ARG A 583 -0.62 -18.64 44.69
N LEU A 584 0.58 -18.37 44.16
CA LEU A 584 1.68 -19.34 44.11
C LEU A 584 2.11 -19.82 45.50
N ARG A 585 2.11 -18.92 46.50
CA ARG A 585 2.40 -19.29 47.90
C ARG A 585 1.36 -20.24 48.50
N GLY A 586 0.13 -20.25 47.98
CA GLY A 586 -0.94 -21.16 48.39
C GLY A 586 -0.91 -22.54 47.71
N CYS A 587 -0.02 -22.75 46.73
CA CYS A 587 0.00 -23.95 45.90
C CYS A 587 1.29 -24.77 46.08
N SER A 588 1.18 -26.09 45.94
CA SER A 588 2.34 -26.97 45.80
C SER A 588 2.73 -27.01 44.32
N PHE A 589 3.65 -26.13 43.90
CA PHE A 589 4.06 -26.00 42.50
C PHE A 589 5.57 -26.12 42.27
N LEU A 590 6.38 -26.18 43.33
CA LEU A 590 7.83 -26.30 43.19
C LEU A 590 8.23 -27.76 43.33
N LEU A 591 8.98 -28.29 42.37
CA LEU A 591 9.52 -29.64 42.43
C LEU A 591 10.65 -29.67 43.45
N GLY A 592 10.42 -30.33 44.57
CA GLY A 592 11.42 -30.55 45.61
C GLY A 592 11.87 -32.00 45.66
N ARG A 593 13.11 -32.21 46.12
CA ARG A 593 13.69 -33.51 46.44
C ARG A 593 13.84 -33.64 47.95
N ASN A 594 13.22 -34.65 48.55
CA ASN A 594 13.25 -34.87 49.99
C ASN A 594 14.67 -35.21 50.47
N ALA A 595 15.12 -34.57 51.56
CA ALA A 595 16.47 -34.71 52.08
C ALA A 595 16.77 -36.08 52.74
N ALA A 596 15.75 -36.87 53.09
CA ALA A 596 15.88 -38.20 53.67
C ALA A 596 15.65 -39.33 52.67
N SER A 597 14.55 -39.29 51.91
CA SER A 597 14.15 -40.37 50.99
C SER A 597 14.71 -40.21 49.59
N GLY A 598 15.09 -38.99 49.18
CA GLY A 598 15.43 -38.66 47.79
C GLY A 598 14.22 -38.62 46.84
N GLU A 599 13.00 -38.76 47.36
CA GLU A 599 11.76 -38.69 46.58
C GLU A 599 11.54 -37.27 46.02
N GLU A 600 11.08 -37.19 44.77
CA GLU A 600 10.70 -35.92 44.14
C GLU A 600 9.19 -35.72 44.17
N ALA A 601 8.74 -34.56 44.65
CA ALA A 601 7.33 -34.20 44.71
C ALA A 601 7.14 -32.68 44.59
N LEU A 602 5.92 -32.26 44.20
CA LEU A 602 5.57 -30.84 44.25
C LEU A 602 5.29 -30.42 45.70
N VAL A 603 6.01 -29.39 46.15
CA VAL A 603 5.94 -28.83 47.50
C VAL A 603 5.61 -27.34 47.46
N ALA A 604 5.17 -26.82 48.60
CA ALA A 604 4.89 -25.40 48.78
C ALA A 604 6.21 -24.61 48.97
N PRO A 605 6.27 -23.33 48.55
CA PRO A 605 7.51 -22.54 48.62
C PRO A 605 8.11 -22.34 50.02
N GLY A 606 7.31 -22.44 51.09
CA GLY A 606 7.81 -22.34 52.46
C GLY A 606 8.56 -23.57 52.97
N ILE A 607 8.64 -24.66 52.20
CA ILE A 607 9.23 -25.94 52.63
C ILE A 607 10.64 -26.14 52.06
N ILE A 608 10.95 -25.52 50.91
CA ILE A 608 12.22 -25.71 50.23
C ILE A 608 13.35 -24.97 50.96
N VAL A 609 14.44 -25.66 51.24
CA VAL A 609 15.67 -25.13 51.84
C VAL A 609 16.75 -24.91 50.77
N PRO A 610 17.70 -23.96 50.98
CA PRO A 610 18.79 -23.74 50.03
C PRO A 610 19.67 -24.99 49.84
N ASP A 611 20.03 -25.30 48.59
CA ASP A 611 20.97 -26.38 48.25
C ASP A 611 22.38 -25.80 48.02
N HIS A 612 23.09 -25.54 49.11
CA HIS A 612 24.53 -25.22 49.11
C HIS A 612 25.21 -26.10 50.16
N SER A 613 26.49 -26.43 49.94
CA SER A 613 27.29 -27.39 50.73
C SER A 613 26.97 -27.47 52.23
N ASP A 614 26.91 -26.32 52.90
CA ASP A 614 26.73 -26.25 54.35
C ASP A 614 25.28 -26.57 54.78
N TYR A 615 24.28 -26.19 53.97
CA TYR A 615 22.85 -26.45 54.22
C TYR A 615 22.46 -27.88 53.86
N SER A 616 23.03 -28.42 52.78
CA SER A 616 22.83 -29.81 52.39
C SER A 616 23.32 -30.74 53.52
N LEU A 617 24.41 -30.40 54.20
CA LEU A 617 24.92 -31.12 55.38
C LEU A 617 24.04 -30.97 56.63
N PHE A 618 23.49 -29.79 56.88
CA PHE A 618 22.63 -29.51 58.03
C PHE A 618 21.29 -30.27 57.95
N TYR A 619 20.64 -30.26 56.79
CA TYR A 619 19.36 -30.93 56.56
C TYR A 619 19.46 -32.38 56.06
N ALA A 620 20.66 -32.89 55.76
CA ALA A 620 20.84 -34.26 55.27
C ALA A 620 20.16 -35.30 56.17
N GLY A 621 19.27 -36.12 55.59
CA GLY A 621 18.51 -37.14 56.31
C GLY A 621 17.25 -36.63 57.01
N ASN A 622 16.94 -35.33 56.95
CA ASN A 622 15.74 -34.76 57.59
C ASN A 622 14.50 -35.03 56.71
N PRO A 623 13.50 -35.80 57.18
CA PRO A 623 12.30 -36.10 56.40
C PRO A 623 11.40 -34.89 56.13
N GLU A 624 11.54 -33.81 56.89
CA GLU A 624 10.75 -32.58 56.73
C GLU A 624 11.41 -31.55 55.81
N ALA A 625 12.66 -31.77 55.40
CA ALA A 625 13.42 -30.85 54.56
C ALA A 625 13.40 -31.27 53.08
N TRP A 626 13.24 -30.27 52.21
CA TRP A 626 13.17 -30.47 50.76
C TRP A 626 14.17 -29.55 50.07
N PHE A 627 15.05 -30.09 49.24
CA PHE A 627 15.93 -29.30 48.38
C PHE A 627 15.21 -29.00 47.05
N PRO A 628 15.53 -27.90 46.35
CA PRO A 628 15.07 -27.70 44.99
C PRO A 628 15.48 -28.92 44.12
N GLY A 629 14.55 -29.41 43.29
CA GLY A 629 14.86 -30.43 42.30
C GLY A 629 15.87 -29.92 41.27
N GLU A 630 16.56 -30.83 40.57
CA GLU A 630 17.66 -30.48 39.65
C GLU A 630 17.22 -29.50 38.55
N ASN A 631 15.98 -29.66 38.07
CA ASN A 631 15.39 -28.81 37.03
C ASN A 631 15.12 -27.36 37.48
N LEU A 632 15.21 -27.06 38.78
CA LEU A 632 15.02 -25.71 39.32
C LEU A 632 16.34 -24.98 39.55
N ALA A 633 17.49 -25.62 39.34
CA ALA A 633 18.80 -25.05 39.60
C ALA A 633 19.06 -23.76 38.78
N GLU A 634 18.58 -23.70 37.54
CA GLU A 634 18.72 -22.51 36.68
C GLU A 634 17.90 -21.30 37.17
N TYR A 635 16.89 -21.53 38.01
CA TYR A 635 16.01 -20.50 38.55
C TYR A 635 16.35 -20.10 40.00
N ALA A 636 17.52 -20.48 40.51
CA ALA A 636 17.93 -20.22 41.90
C ALA A 636 17.80 -18.74 42.33
N GLU A 637 18.14 -17.80 41.44
CA GLU A 637 17.99 -16.36 41.71
C GLU A 637 16.51 -15.96 41.87
N ILE A 638 15.64 -16.44 40.97
CA ILE A 638 14.20 -16.16 41.00
C ILE A 638 13.59 -16.72 42.28
N LEU A 639 13.95 -17.95 42.62
CA LEU A 639 13.48 -18.63 43.83
C LEU A 639 13.86 -17.86 45.10
N HIS A 640 15.10 -17.38 45.20
CA HIS A 640 15.55 -16.57 46.33
C HIS A 640 14.86 -15.18 46.35
N ARG A 641 14.87 -14.48 45.21
CA ARG A 641 14.35 -13.11 45.07
C ARG A 641 12.87 -12.99 45.41
N PHE A 642 12.06 -14.00 45.09
CA PHE A 642 10.62 -14.00 45.38
C PHE A 642 10.24 -14.72 46.67
N GLY A 643 11.22 -15.20 47.45
CA GLY A 643 11.00 -15.86 48.74
C GLY A 643 10.34 -17.23 48.61
N PHE A 644 10.72 -17.97 47.56
CA PHE A 644 10.27 -19.36 47.34
C PHE A 644 11.18 -20.42 47.94
N ILE A 645 12.32 -19.99 48.49
CA ILE A 645 13.22 -20.80 49.31
C ILE A 645 13.30 -20.12 50.68
N LYS A 646 13.40 -20.91 51.75
CA LYS A 646 13.63 -20.37 53.10
C LYS A 646 14.91 -19.53 53.15
N SER A 647 14.78 -18.25 53.49
CA SER A 647 15.90 -17.31 53.68
C SER A 647 16.35 -17.18 55.13
N ASP A 648 15.41 -17.34 56.08
CA ASP A 648 15.64 -17.12 57.50
C ASP A 648 15.57 -18.44 58.27
N PHE A 649 16.73 -18.90 58.73
CA PHE A 649 16.85 -20.10 59.58
C PHE A 649 16.52 -19.81 61.03
N VAL A 650 16.75 -18.57 61.45
CA VAL A 650 16.55 -18.10 62.82
C VAL A 650 15.25 -17.30 62.84
N ASN A 651 14.23 -17.87 63.46
CA ASN A 651 12.97 -17.20 63.69
C ASN A 651 13.06 -16.49 65.04
N ALA A 652 13.35 -15.20 65.02
CA ALA A 652 13.44 -14.34 66.20
C ALA A 652 12.71 -13.02 65.94
N ARG A 653 12.08 -12.46 66.97
CA ARG A 653 11.46 -11.14 66.95
C ARG A 653 12.52 -10.06 67.09
N ASP A 654 12.34 -8.98 66.33
CA ASP A 654 13.20 -7.82 66.41
C ASP A 654 13.07 -7.11 67.76
N ALA A 655 14.21 -6.62 68.26
CA ALA A 655 14.24 -5.75 69.43
C ALA A 655 13.91 -4.30 69.04
N ASP A 656 13.30 -3.56 69.96
CA ASP A 656 13.11 -2.12 69.82
C ASP A 656 14.44 -1.34 69.98
N SER A 657 14.38 -0.02 69.81
CA SER A 657 15.55 0.86 69.92
C SER A 657 16.23 0.85 71.30
N ALA A 658 15.56 0.34 72.34
CA ALA A 658 16.10 0.19 73.68
C ALA A 658 16.58 -1.25 73.97
N GLY A 659 16.55 -2.13 72.97
CA GLY A 659 17.00 -3.51 73.07
C GLY A 659 15.97 -4.46 73.70
N TYR A 660 14.69 -4.08 73.76
CA TYR A 660 13.62 -4.94 74.27
C TYR A 660 12.93 -5.71 73.14
N VAL A 661 12.76 -7.02 73.32
CA VAL A 661 11.98 -7.86 72.40
C VAL A 661 10.58 -8.04 72.99
N SER A 662 9.55 -7.51 72.32
CA SER A 662 8.17 -7.65 72.79
C SER A 662 7.64 -9.05 72.50
N VAL A 663 7.42 -9.84 73.55
CA VAL A 663 6.99 -11.25 73.44
C VAL A 663 5.48 -11.36 73.43
N LEU A 664 4.82 -10.71 74.40
CA LEU A 664 3.38 -10.76 74.60
C LEU A 664 2.89 -9.41 75.11
N TRP A 665 1.86 -8.86 74.47
CA TRP A 665 1.28 -7.57 74.84
C TRP A 665 -0.25 -7.64 74.86
N GLN A 666 -0.80 -8.13 75.97
CA GLN A 666 -2.24 -8.26 76.16
C GLN A 666 -2.70 -7.67 77.49
N ARG A 667 -4.02 -7.52 77.67
CA ARG A 667 -4.57 -6.81 78.83
C ARG A 667 -4.22 -7.54 80.14
N GLY A 668 -3.35 -6.93 80.96
CA GLY A 668 -2.94 -7.45 82.27
C GLY A 668 -1.72 -8.37 82.25
N GLU A 669 -1.12 -8.61 81.09
CA GLU A 669 0.08 -9.44 80.93
C GLU A 669 0.97 -8.89 79.80
N HIS A 670 2.16 -8.45 80.19
CA HIS A 670 3.17 -7.88 79.31
C HIS A 670 4.48 -8.62 79.56
N VAL A 671 5.03 -9.19 78.48
CA VAL A 671 6.27 -9.97 78.51
C VAL A 671 7.24 -9.37 77.51
N ARG A 672 8.46 -9.07 77.94
CA ARG A 672 9.54 -8.63 77.05
C ARG A 672 10.88 -9.27 77.41
N GLY A 673 11.65 -9.64 76.40
CA GLY A 673 13.05 -10.03 76.56
C GLY A 673 13.96 -8.80 76.60
N LEU A 674 15.06 -8.90 77.35
CA LEU A 674 16.04 -7.83 77.53
C LEU A 674 17.29 -8.07 76.68
N ASN A 675 18.02 -6.99 76.33
CA ASN A 675 19.30 -7.06 75.62
C ASN A 675 19.23 -7.88 74.31
N HIS A 676 18.20 -7.64 73.51
CA HIS A 676 17.93 -8.36 72.25
C HIS A 676 17.61 -9.85 72.41
N PHE A 677 17.38 -10.35 73.63
CA PHE A 677 16.99 -11.75 73.85
C PHE A 677 15.53 -11.98 73.46
N ASP A 678 15.30 -12.93 72.56
CA ASP A 678 13.97 -13.48 72.29
C ASP A 678 13.84 -14.90 72.91
N PRO A 679 12.97 -15.10 73.92
CA PRO A 679 12.75 -16.43 74.50
C PRO A 679 12.09 -17.43 73.54
N ASP A 680 11.39 -16.99 72.50
CA ASP A 680 10.81 -17.89 71.49
C ASP A 680 11.70 -18.00 70.24
N CYS A 681 12.97 -17.55 70.33
CA CYS A 681 13.92 -17.72 69.23
C CYS A 681 14.09 -19.20 68.88
N GLU A 682 13.81 -19.54 67.63
CA GLU A 682 13.88 -20.90 67.10
C GLU A 682 14.81 -20.96 65.90
N ILE A 683 15.45 -22.10 65.70
CA ILE A 683 16.22 -22.36 64.49
C ILE A 683 15.58 -23.55 63.77
N ASP A 684 15.08 -23.33 62.56
CA ASP A 684 14.45 -24.35 61.73
C ASP A 684 15.42 -25.52 61.49
N GLY A 685 14.96 -26.76 61.73
CA GLY A 685 15.79 -27.97 61.59
C GLY A 685 16.84 -28.21 62.68
N LEU A 686 16.98 -27.32 63.67
CA LEU A 686 18.02 -27.44 64.71
C LEU A 686 17.84 -28.72 65.54
N GLU A 687 16.62 -29.04 65.97
CA GLU A 687 16.35 -30.24 66.77
C GLU A 687 16.82 -31.51 66.05
N PHE A 688 16.41 -31.68 64.78
CA PHE A 688 16.85 -32.81 63.96
C PHE A 688 18.37 -32.86 63.83
N ALA A 689 19.01 -31.71 63.61
CA ALA A 689 20.44 -31.62 63.45
C ALA A 689 21.22 -32.03 64.72
N LEU A 690 20.70 -31.66 65.89
CA LEU A 690 21.27 -31.99 67.19
C LEU A 690 21.03 -33.45 67.59
N GLN A 691 19.88 -34.04 67.20
CA GLN A 691 19.58 -35.46 67.42
C GLN A 691 20.40 -36.39 66.53
N ASN A 692 20.86 -35.90 65.37
CA ASN A 692 21.65 -36.66 64.40
C ASN A 692 23.03 -36.01 64.19
N PRO A 693 23.89 -35.93 65.22
CA PRO A 693 25.13 -35.16 65.10
C PRO A 693 26.14 -35.83 64.16
N SER A 694 26.79 -35.02 63.33
CA SER A 694 28.01 -35.36 62.59
C SER A 694 29.05 -34.27 62.84
N HIS A 695 30.34 -34.54 62.58
CA HIS A 695 31.40 -33.56 62.89
C HIS A 695 31.13 -32.25 62.14
N GLU A 696 30.84 -32.35 60.85
CA GLU A 696 30.56 -31.22 59.97
C GLU A 696 29.27 -30.49 60.35
N ARG A 697 28.20 -31.22 60.68
CA ARG A 697 26.90 -30.63 61.09
C ARG A 697 27.04 -29.88 62.41
N SER A 698 27.71 -30.47 63.38
CA SER A 698 27.95 -29.86 64.69
C SER A 698 28.84 -28.64 64.55
N ARG A 699 29.88 -28.71 63.72
CA ARG A 699 30.72 -27.55 63.39
C ARG A 699 29.89 -26.41 62.79
N PHE A 700 28.98 -26.72 61.86
CA PHE A 700 28.10 -25.74 61.23
C PHE A 700 27.15 -25.11 62.25
N VAL A 701 26.46 -25.92 63.07
CA VAL A 701 25.58 -25.45 64.14
C VAL A 701 26.32 -24.53 65.10
N TRP A 702 27.51 -24.91 65.57
CA TRP A 702 28.33 -24.10 66.47
C TRP A 702 28.77 -22.78 65.83
N ASN A 703 29.49 -22.85 64.70
CA ASN A 703 30.16 -21.70 64.10
C ASN A 703 29.22 -20.72 63.38
N LYS A 704 28.19 -21.25 62.71
CA LYS A 704 27.38 -20.48 61.76
C LYS A 704 25.99 -20.16 62.28
N LEU A 705 25.41 -21.00 63.13
CA LEU A 705 24.05 -20.80 63.65
C LEU A 705 24.07 -20.24 65.08
N LEU A 706 24.71 -20.92 66.03
CA LEU A 706 24.67 -20.52 67.44
C LEU A 706 25.59 -19.36 67.77
N LEU A 707 26.80 -19.30 67.20
CA LEU A 707 27.76 -18.23 67.50
C LEU A 707 27.26 -16.82 67.16
N PRO A 708 26.70 -16.54 65.96
CA PRO A 708 26.15 -15.23 65.66
C PRO A 708 24.91 -14.90 66.52
N ASN A 709 24.12 -15.92 66.87
CA ASN A 709 22.87 -15.79 67.62
C ASN A 709 23.03 -16.12 69.11
N LYS A 710 24.25 -16.02 69.66
CA LYS A 710 24.54 -16.47 71.04
C LYS A 710 23.76 -15.72 72.11
N HIS A 711 23.39 -14.48 71.82
CA HIS A 711 22.57 -13.65 72.71
C HIS A 711 21.12 -14.17 72.84
N HIS A 712 20.63 -14.93 71.85
CA HIS A 712 19.33 -15.62 71.89
C HIS A 712 19.36 -16.95 72.64
N ILE A 713 20.51 -17.47 73.10
CA ILE A 713 20.55 -18.79 73.76
C ILE A 713 19.94 -18.72 75.17
N ARG A 714 20.40 -17.77 75.98
CA ARG A 714 19.93 -17.55 77.36
C ARG A 714 19.96 -16.06 77.69
N GLY A 715 18.89 -15.56 78.30
CA GLY A 715 18.74 -14.14 78.60
C GLY A 715 17.66 -13.86 79.63
N GLU A 716 17.48 -12.58 79.97
CA GLU A 716 16.48 -12.13 80.95
C GLU A 716 15.15 -11.78 80.28
N VAL A 717 14.05 -12.24 80.86
CA VAL A 717 12.68 -11.91 80.48
C VAL A 717 12.00 -11.18 81.63
N GLU A 718 11.35 -10.06 81.32
CA GLU A 718 10.51 -9.31 82.23
C GLU A 718 9.04 -9.65 82.04
N TYR A 719 8.38 -9.99 83.15
CA TYR A 719 6.93 -10.24 83.23
C TYR A 719 6.29 -9.14 84.07
N SER A 720 5.34 -8.40 83.50
CA SER A 720 4.65 -7.32 84.19
C SER A 720 3.15 -7.36 83.93
N THR A 721 2.36 -6.96 84.92
CA THR A 721 0.91 -6.74 84.73
C THR A 721 0.60 -5.28 84.35
N ARG A 722 1.62 -4.42 84.25
CA ARG A 722 1.52 -3.00 83.84
C ARG A 722 2.33 -2.75 82.58
N GLN A 723 1.85 -1.87 81.71
CA GLN A 723 2.51 -1.54 80.44
C GLN A 723 3.83 -0.80 80.60
N ASP A 724 4.03 -0.14 81.74
CA ASP A 724 5.25 0.62 82.05
C ASP A 724 6.35 -0.24 82.71
N PHE A 725 6.10 -1.54 82.91
CA PHE A 725 7.00 -2.49 83.57
C PHE A 725 7.42 -2.07 84.99
N THR A 726 6.71 -1.14 85.63
CA THR A 726 7.05 -0.66 86.99
C THR A 726 6.96 -1.74 88.07
N ASN A 727 6.18 -2.80 87.83
CA ASN A 727 6.07 -3.95 88.72
C ASN A 727 6.63 -5.25 88.10
N ALA A 728 7.58 -5.13 87.17
CA ALA A 728 8.13 -6.28 86.46
C ALA A 728 8.87 -7.26 87.39
N LYS A 729 8.68 -8.56 87.14
CA LYS A 729 9.53 -9.64 87.66
C LYS A 729 10.48 -10.09 86.57
N ARG A 730 11.76 -10.28 86.91
CA ARG A 730 12.79 -10.77 85.99
C ARG A 730 13.06 -12.23 86.21
N LYS A 731 13.25 -12.98 85.12
CA LYS A 731 13.71 -14.37 85.16
C LYS A 731 14.70 -14.61 84.03
N VAL A 732 15.78 -15.32 84.33
CA VAL A 732 16.71 -15.80 83.30
C VAL A 732 16.11 -17.08 82.71
N GLU A 733 15.94 -17.11 81.40
CA GLU A 733 15.38 -18.24 80.66
C GLU A 733 16.29 -18.65 79.50
N LEU A 734 16.17 -19.91 79.10
CA LEU A 734 16.70 -20.41 77.82
C LEU A 734 15.63 -20.17 76.75
N SER A 735 16.04 -19.78 75.55
CA SER A 735 15.10 -19.75 74.42
C SER A 735 14.75 -21.15 73.95
N SER A 736 13.80 -21.28 73.02
CA SER A 736 13.56 -22.55 72.31
C SER A 736 14.85 -23.14 71.69
N MET A 737 15.63 -22.35 70.95
CA MET A 737 16.92 -22.82 70.41
C MET A 737 17.95 -23.13 71.50
N GLY A 738 17.97 -22.35 72.60
CA GLY A 738 18.90 -22.54 73.70
C GLY A 738 18.64 -23.81 74.49
N ARG A 739 17.36 -24.16 74.70
CA ARG A 739 16.97 -25.45 75.31
C ARG A 739 17.49 -26.62 74.49
N LEU A 740 17.19 -26.65 73.19
CA LEU A 740 17.67 -27.70 72.29
C LEU A 740 19.21 -27.79 72.32
N ALA A 741 19.91 -26.67 72.15
CA ALA A 741 21.38 -26.65 72.08
C ALA A 741 22.07 -27.09 73.38
N THR A 742 21.40 -26.99 74.54
CA THR A 742 21.97 -27.37 75.85
C THR A 742 21.57 -28.77 76.31
N GLU A 743 20.43 -29.28 75.86
CA GLU A 743 19.89 -30.58 76.32
C GLU A 743 20.44 -31.78 75.54
N TYR A 744 20.74 -31.62 74.25
CA TYR A 744 21.27 -32.68 73.39
C TYR A 744 22.78 -32.87 73.53
N ALA A 745 23.23 -34.12 73.30
CA ALA A 745 24.65 -34.45 73.21
C ALA A 745 25.07 -34.42 71.74
N TRP A 746 25.70 -33.32 71.32
CA TRP A 746 25.99 -33.04 69.91
C TRP A 746 27.38 -32.43 69.68
N LEU A 747 28.13 -32.10 70.72
CA LEU A 747 29.48 -31.58 70.56
C LEU A 747 30.50 -32.74 70.53
N PRO A 748 31.39 -32.78 69.53
CA PRO A 748 32.43 -33.79 69.45
C PRO A 748 33.63 -33.43 70.32
N THR A 749 34.46 -34.42 70.66
CA THR A 749 35.80 -34.21 71.24
C THR A 749 36.87 -34.78 70.31
N THR A 750 38.12 -34.40 70.52
CA THR A 750 39.28 -34.99 69.80
C THR A 750 39.46 -36.48 70.06
N ALA A 751 38.86 -37.04 71.12
CA ALA A 751 38.89 -38.46 71.46
C ALA A 751 37.70 -39.25 70.87
N GLY A 752 36.75 -38.58 70.21
CA GLY A 752 35.52 -39.16 69.67
C GLY A 752 34.36 -39.20 70.68
N GLY A 753 33.14 -39.40 70.18
CA GLY A 753 31.89 -39.38 70.97
C GLY A 753 31.18 -38.03 70.96
N TRP A 754 29.93 -38.01 71.43
CA TRP A 754 29.04 -36.84 71.45
C TRP A 754 28.66 -36.49 72.88
N PHE A 755 28.82 -35.21 73.25
CA PHE A 755 28.64 -34.73 74.61
C PHE A 755 27.71 -33.53 74.67
N LYS A 756 27.07 -33.32 75.82
CA LYS A 756 26.34 -32.09 76.09
C LYS A 756 27.32 -30.95 76.31
N PRO A 757 26.97 -29.70 76.00
CA PRO A 757 27.85 -28.57 76.31
C PRO A 757 28.28 -28.53 77.78
N SER A 758 27.39 -28.86 78.72
CA SER A 758 27.70 -28.90 80.16
C SER A 758 28.79 -29.91 80.56
N ASP A 759 29.06 -30.89 79.71
CA ASP A 759 29.99 -31.98 79.99
C ASP A 759 31.40 -31.68 79.44
N LEU A 760 31.60 -30.54 78.78
CA LEU A 760 32.84 -30.17 78.10
C LEU A 760 33.37 -28.81 78.57
N THR A 761 34.68 -28.63 78.43
CA THR A 761 35.37 -27.35 78.46
C THR A 761 35.63 -26.87 77.02
N LEU A 762 35.84 -25.57 76.82
CA LEU A 762 36.05 -24.99 75.49
C LEU A 762 37.29 -25.57 74.76
N ASP A 763 38.29 -26.01 75.52
CA ASP A 763 39.54 -26.59 75.02
C ASP A 763 39.39 -28.03 74.51
N GLU A 764 38.33 -28.74 74.92
CA GLU A 764 38.05 -30.13 74.51
C GLU A 764 37.41 -30.22 73.11
N LEU A 765 37.01 -29.08 72.52
CA LEU A 765 36.43 -29.02 71.17
C LEU A 765 37.50 -29.13 70.06
N PRO A 766 37.19 -29.81 68.93
CA PRO A 766 38.11 -29.93 67.79
C PRO A 766 38.58 -28.58 67.19
N PRO A 767 39.79 -28.51 66.57
CA PRO A 767 40.43 -27.28 66.07
C PRO A 767 39.59 -26.39 65.14
N ASP A 768 38.55 -26.92 64.51
CA ASP A 768 37.68 -26.23 63.56
C ASP A 768 36.40 -25.60 64.17
N PHE A 769 36.20 -25.71 65.49
CA PHE A 769 35.13 -25.01 66.24
C PHE A 769 35.64 -23.66 66.76
N THR A 770 35.00 -22.54 66.48
CA THR A 770 35.47 -21.21 66.91
C THR A 770 35.47 -21.10 68.44
N ARG A 771 36.58 -20.64 69.04
CA ARG A 771 36.71 -20.52 70.51
C ARG A 771 36.09 -19.21 70.94
N ASP A 772 34.86 -19.26 71.44
CA ASP A 772 34.13 -18.10 71.94
C ASP A 772 33.62 -18.39 73.36
N GLU A 773 34.26 -17.74 74.34
CA GLU A 773 33.87 -17.80 75.76
C GLU A 773 32.42 -17.35 75.98
N GLY A 774 31.94 -16.40 75.18
CA GLY A 774 30.56 -15.93 75.26
C GLY A 774 29.55 -17.04 74.95
N LEU A 775 29.76 -17.76 73.85
CA LEU A 775 28.92 -18.89 73.44
C LEU A 775 29.04 -20.05 74.43
N ALA A 776 30.25 -20.37 74.88
CA ALA A 776 30.49 -21.43 75.87
C ALA A 776 29.73 -21.17 77.18
N ASN A 777 29.76 -19.93 77.68
CA ASN A 777 29.04 -19.52 78.88
C ASN A 777 27.51 -19.57 78.68
N GLN A 778 27.01 -19.12 77.53
CA GLN A 778 25.58 -19.17 77.21
C GLN A 778 25.05 -20.61 77.14
N LEU A 779 25.86 -21.54 76.62
CA LEU A 779 25.55 -22.98 76.58
C LEU A 779 25.83 -23.71 77.91
N GLY A 780 26.46 -23.04 78.89
CA GLY A 780 26.74 -23.62 80.21
C GLY A 780 27.89 -24.63 80.23
N MET A 781 28.91 -24.47 79.38
CA MET A 781 30.14 -25.27 79.40
C MET A 781 30.96 -25.06 80.69
N ARG A 782 31.84 -26.01 81.03
CA ARG A 782 32.71 -25.95 82.21
C ARG A 782 33.82 -24.90 82.02
N SER A 783 34.07 -24.08 83.03
CA SER A 783 35.14 -23.05 83.01
C SER A 783 36.54 -23.67 83.18
N THR A 784 37.52 -23.16 82.43
CA THR A 784 38.94 -23.60 82.48
C THR A 784 39.58 -23.32 83.86
N ASP A 785 40.33 -24.29 84.40
CA ASP A 785 40.79 -24.33 85.81
C ASP A 785 41.92 -23.31 86.12
N LEU A 786 41.59 -22.24 86.84
CA LEU A 786 42.46 -21.09 87.14
C LEU A 786 43.69 -21.45 88.00
N LYS A 787 43.64 -22.56 88.74
CA LYS A 787 44.74 -23.00 89.61
C LYS A 787 45.99 -23.40 88.85
N GLY A 788 45.85 -23.96 87.64
CA GLY A 788 47.00 -24.38 86.82
C GLY A 788 47.82 -23.20 86.29
N ILE A 789 47.15 -22.09 85.98
CA ILE A 789 47.75 -20.90 85.37
C ILE A 789 48.54 -20.08 86.41
N SER A 790 48.04 -20.00 87.65
CA SER A 790 48.75 -19.35 88.77
C SER A 790 50.09 -20.03 89.08
N GLN A 791 50.14 -21.37 89.06
CA GLN A 791 51.37 -22.13 89.35
C GLN A 791 52.41 -22.03 88.24
N GLN A 792 52.00 -22.01 86.97
CA GLN A 792 52.94 -21.92 85.84
C GLN A 792 53.59 -20.55 85.70
N LEU A 793 52.86 -19.49 86.01
CA LEU A 793 53.35 -18.11 85.90
C LEU A 793 54.02 -17.60 87.18
N ASN A 794 53.98 -18.40 88.26
CA ASN A 794 54.52 -18.07 89.58
C ASN A 794 54.04 -16.70 90.09
N VAL A 795 52.74 -16.45 89.94
CA VAL A 795 52.06 -15.25 90.41
C VAL A 795 50.85 -15.66 91.25
N GLU A 796 50.61 -14.92 92.33
CA GLU A 796 49.44 -15.09 93.21
C GLU A 796 48.15 -15.13 92.39
N GLU A 797 47.20 -16.00 92.77
CA GLU A 797 45.94 -16.21 92.05
C GLU A 797 45.13 -14.90 91.93
N GLU A 798 45.28 -14.02 92.92
CA GLU A 798 44.70 -12.67 92.95
C GLU A 798 45.28 -11.76 91.86
N VAL A 799 46.56 -11.95 91.50
CA VAL A 799 47.25 -11.20 90.43
C VAL A 799 46.84 -11.71 89.06
N VAL A 800 46.65 -13.02 88.86
CA VAL A 800 46.11 -13.59 87.61
C VAL A 800 44.65 -13.14 87.42
N ARG A 801 43.87 -13.13 88.50
CA ARG A 801 42.47 -12.65 88.50
C ARG A 801 42.39 -11.15 88.23
N ALA A 802 43.30 -10.35 88.80
CA ALA A 802 43.42 -8.92 88.51
C ALA A 802 43.90 -8.65 87.09
N PHE A 803 44.84 -9.44 86.57
CA PHE A 803 45.35 -9.36 85.20
C PHE A 803 44.26 -9.66 84.18
N MET A 804 43.44 -10.70 84.37
CA MET A 804 42.30 -11.00 83.49
C MET A 804 41.19 -9.94 83.58
N LYS A 805 40.91 -9.40 84.77
CA LYS A 805 39.96 -8.29 84.95
C LYS A 805 40.44 -6.99 84.29
N ALA A 806 41.75 -6.73 84.30
CA ALA A 806 42.36 -5.58 83.65
C ALA A 806 42.40 -5.75 82.12
N PHE A 807 42.72 -6.95 81.63
CA PHE A 807 42.72 -7.30 80.19
C PHE A 807 41.34 -7.15 79.55
N GLN A 808 40.27 -7.52 80.28
CA GLN A 808 38.88 -7.33 79.83
C GLN A 808 38.41 -5.88 79.84
N LYS A 809 39.01 -5.00 80.66
CA LYS A 809 38.60 -3.59 80.79
C LYS A 809 39.35 -2.64 79.87
N ASP A 810 40.61 -2.91 79.56
CA ASP A 810 41.37 -2.14 78.58
C ASP A 810 42.54 -2.97 78.01
N PRO A 811 42.37 -3.59 76.82
CA PRO A 811 43.43 -4.36 76.16
C PRO A 811 44.68 -3.53 75.83
N ASN A 812 44.60 -2.19 75.86
CA ASN A 812 45.72 -1.31 75.50
C ASN A 812 46.62 -0.93 76.68
N LEU A 813 46.24 -1.22 77.94
CA LEU A 813 47.05 -0.86 79.12
C LEU A 813 48.33 -1.72 79.26
N VAL A 814 48.34 -2.93 78.69
CA VAL A 814 49.52 -3.80 78.58
C VAL A 814 50.52 -3.26 77.54
N ARG A 815 50.04 -2.48 76.58
CA ARG A 815 50.85 -1.85 75.53
C ARG A 815 51.73 -0.72 76.06
N SER A 816 51.30 0.01 77.10
CA SER A 816 52.10 1.07 77.75
C SER A 816 53.17 0.55 78.72
N PHE A 817 53.02 -0.67 79.25
CA PHE A 817 54.01 -1.29 80.14
C PHE A 817 55.07 -2.08 79.36
N LEU A 818 54.72 -2.63 78.20
CA LEU A 818 55.63 -3.36 77.33
C LEU A 818 56.35 -2.48 76.29
N SER A 819 55.98 -1.20 76.13
CA SER A 819 56.55 -0.28 75.12
C SER A 819 57.82 0.48 75.54
N ASN A 820 58.38 0.20 76.72
CA ASN A 820 59.68 0.75 77.17
C ASN A 820 60.87 -0.22 77.03
N LEU A 821 60.71 -1.31 76.28
CA LEU A 821 61.80 -2.22 75.91
C LEU A 821 61.94 -2.29 74.39
N GLY A 822 62.87 -1.49 73.85
CA GLY A 822 63.62 -1.82 72.63
C GLY A 822 62.95 -1.53 71.29
N GLN A 823 63.30 -0.39 70.70
CA GLN A 823 63.10 -0.04 69.29
C GLN A 823 63.75 -1.06 68.32
N ALA A 824 63.11 -1.30 67.17
CA ALA A 824 63.77 -1.28 65.84
C ALA A 824 62.80 -1.65 64.68
N GLU A 825 62.77 -0.74 63.69
CA GLU A 825 62.72 -1.00 62.23
C GLU A 825 61.40 -1.29 61.44
N ARG A 826 61.13 -0.33 60.53
CA ARG A 826 60.76 -0.43 59.08
C ARG A 826 59.28 -0.46 58.61
N ILE A 827 58.84 0.76 58.24
CA ILE A 827 58.14 1.30 57.02
C ILE A 827 58.09 0.38 55.75
N PRO A 828 57.32 0.63 54.63
CA PRO A 828 56.09 1.44 54.27
C PRO A 828 55.00 0.58 53.54
N THR A 829 53.80 1.04 53.12
CA THR A 829 53.42 1.96 52.00
C THR A 829 51.90 2.26 52.02
N GLN A 830 51.45 3.53 52.02
CA GLN A 830 50.85 4.30 50.89
C GLN A 830 49.69 3.59 50.15
N SER A 831 48.41 4.01 50.14
CA SER A 831 47.76 5.31 49.85
C SER A 831 48.24 6.00 48.56
N SER A 832 47.42 5.96 47.50
CA SER A 832 47.44 7.00 46.47
C SER A 832 46.01 7.31 46.00
N HIS A 833 45.65 8.58 46.12
CA HIS A 833 44.68 9.25 45.26
C HIS A 833 45.30 9.43 43.88
N ASN A 834 44.50 9.36 42.82
CA ASN A 834 44.51 10.41 41.81
C ASN A 834 43.25 10.38 40.93
N ASP A 835 42.66 11.58 40.82
CA ASP A 835 41.71 11.99 39.80
C ASP A 835 42.25 11.77 38.38
N ARG A 836 41.35 11.47 37.44
CA ARG A 836 41.36 12.05 36.07
C ARG A 836 40.05 11.81 35.32
N LYS A 837 39.58 12.92 34.73
CA LYS A 837 38.45 13.13 33.83
C LYS A 837 38.37 12.13 32.65
N PRO A 838 37.17 11.76 32.17
CA PRO A 838 37.00 11.18 30.84
C PRO A 838 36.98 12.27 29.75
N SER A 839 37.86 12.12 28.77
CA SER A 839 37.91 12.84 27.51
C SER A 839 36.97 12.22 26.46
N GLU A 840 36.22 13.09 25.79
CA GLU A 840 35.92 13.11 24.35
C GLU A 840 35.48 11.82 23.64
N ILE A 841 34.18 11.76 23.31
CA ILE A 841 33.67 11.11 22.10
C ILE A 841 32.78 12.14 21.40
N ARG A 842 33.32 12.87 20.42
CA ARG A 842 32.54 13.64 19.44
C ARG A 842 32.05 12.66 18.37
N GLN A 843 30.75 12.41 18.32
CA GLN A 843 30.12 11.88 17.10
C GLN A 843 29.90 13.06 16.16
N GLU A 844 30.47 13.01 14.96
CA GLU A 844 30.31 14.02 13.91
C GLU A 844 28.82 14.11 13.50
N ILE A 845 28.19 15.25 13.76
CA ILE A 845 26.88 15.60 13.22
C ILE A 845 27.09 16.02 11.76
N PRO A 846 26.33 15.49 10.78
CA PRO A 846 26.42 15.92 9.38
C PRO A 846 26.15 17.43 9.25
N ASN A 847 26.92 18.11 8.38
CA ASN A 847 26.82 19.56 8.20
C ASN A 847 25.57 19.95 7.41
N VAL A 848 24.45 20.11 8.13
CA VAL A 848 23.13 20.51 7.62
C VAL A 848 23.17 21.81 6.80
N ALA A 849 24.03 22.77 7.19
CA ALA A 849 24.18 24.02 6.46
C ALA A 849 24.81 23.81 5.06
N GLU A 850 25.74 22.86 4.94
CA GLU A 850 26.35 22.51 3.66
C GLU A 850 25.39 21.72 2.75
N GLU A 851 24.52 20.86 3.30
CA GLU A 851 23.48 20.16 2.51
C GLU A 851 22.42 21.13 1.94
N MET A 852 21.94 22.09 2.76
CA MET A 852 21.01 23.12 2.29
C MET A 852 21.63 23.99 1.18
N LYS A 853 22.94 24.24 1.26
CA LYS A 853 23.70 24.99 0.27
C LYS A 853 23.94 24.20 -1.02
N GLU A 854 24.26 22.91 -0.94
CA GLU A 854 24.43 22.02 -2.11
C GLU A 854 23.13 21.83 -2.90
N ALA A 855 21.97 21.82 -2.24
CA ALA A 855 20.66 21.75 -2.90
C ALA A 855 20.45 22.87 -3.94
N PHE A 856 21.12 23.99 -3.76
CA PHE A 856 21.03 25.19 -4.59
C PHE A 856 22.29 25.47 -5.43
N LEU A 857 23.29 24.58 -5.51
CA LEU A 857 24.54 24.83 -6.24
C LEU A 857 24.88 23.70 -7.23
N ARG A 858 24.20 23.69 -8.39
CA ARG A 858 24.51 22.93 -9.62
C ARG A 858 24.81 23.94 -10.74
N SER A 859 25.86 23.77 -11.54
CA SER A 859 26.59 24.90 -12.17
C SER A 859 26.29 25.27 -13.64
N GLY A 860 25.85 26.52 -13.89
CA GLY A 860 25.89 27.28 -15.17
C GLY A 860 25.61 28.81 -14.99
N VAL A 861 26.29 29.73 -15.70
CA VAL A 861 26.58 31.16 -15.32
C VAL A 861 25.74 32.26 -16.05
N PHE A 862 25.58 33.45 -15.42
CA PHE A 862 25.21 34.83 -15.88
C PHE A 862 23.75 35.37 -15.76
N GLU A 863 23.61 36.71 -15.66
CA GLU A 863 22.78 37.53 -14.73
C GLU A 863 21.46 38.23 -15.24
N LEU A 864 20.51 38.38 -14.27
CA LEU A 864 19.56 39.47 -13.90
C LEU A 864 18.37 39.96 -14.80
N THR A 865 17.15 40.04 -14.20
CA THR A 865 16.47 41.31 -13.73
C THR A 865 15.05 41.12 -13.13
N ASP A 866 14.61 42.11 -12.33
CA ASP A 866 13.59 41.97 -11.26
C ASP A 866 12.22 42.68 -11.46
N THR A 867 11.13 42.16 -10.85
CA THR A 867 9.85 42.90 -10.53
C THR A 867 9.04 42.19 -9.41
N GLU A 868 8.61 42.94 -8.37
CA GLU A 868 7.95 42.51 -7.10
C GLU A 868 6.39 42.58 -7.11
N SER A 869 5.73 41.93 -6.13
CA SER A 869 4.28 41.97 -5.79
C SER A 869 4.06 41.80 -4.26
N GLU A 870 2.89 42.21 -3.74
CA GLU A 870 2.63 42.61 -2.33
C GLU A 870 2.22 41.49 -1.33
N LEU A 871 2.84 41.46 -0.13
CA LEU A 871 2.37 40.82 1.11
C LEU A 871 2.60 41.75 2.33
N SER A 872 2.11 41.37 3.52
CA SER A 872 2.21 42.13 4.78
C SER A 872 3.30 41.64 5.74
N LEU A 873 3.83 42.55 6.58
CA LEU A 873 4.98 42.35 7.47
C LEU A 873 4.61 41.65 8.80
N VAL A 874 5.53 40.85 9.34
CA VAL A 874 5.46 40.20 10.66
C VAL A 874 5.65 41.25 11.77
N PRO A 875 4.72 41.40 12.74
CA PRO A 875 4.74 42.49 13.72
C PRO A 875 5.90 42.51 14.73
N ASN A 876 6.49 41.35 15.04
CA ASN A 876 7.66 41.25 15.93
C ASN A 876 8.55 40.04 15.54
N PRO A 877 9.44 40.23 14.55
CA PRO A 877 10.29 39.15 14.01
C PRO A 877 11.26 38.56 15.06
N GLU A 878 11.82 39.40 15.94
CA GLU A 878 12.79 39.01 16.97
C GLU A 878 12.19 38.03 18.00
N LEU A 879 11.00 38.30 18.52
CA LEU A 879 10.29 37.40 19.44
C LEU A 879 9.94 36.06 18.78
N ARG A 880 9.59 36.09 17.49
CA ARG A 880 9.29 34.87 16.74
C ARG A 880 10.56 34.03 16.53
N HIS A 881 11.67 34.66 16.13
CA HIS A 881 12.96 34.01 15.97
C HIS A 881 13.41 33.36 17.28
N ALA A 882 13.34 34.09 18.41
CA ALA A 882 13.69 33.57 19.73
C ALA A 882 12.85 32.35 20.13
N ARG A 883 11.52 32.37 19.87
CA ARG A 883 10.64 31.23 20.17
C ARG A 883 10.98 29.98 19.35
N ILE A 884 11.33 30.14 18.07
CA ILE A 884 11.70 29.00 17.21
C ILE A 884 13.04 28.42 17.65
N VAL A 885 14.02 29.25 18.01
CA VAL A 885 15.30 28.79 18.56
C VAL A 885 15.10 28.05 19.89
N GLU A 886 14.23 28.54 20.77
CA GLU A 886 13.87 27.87 22.03
C GLU A 886 13.21 26.50 21.79
N GLU A 887 12.27 26.42 20.84
CA GLU A 887 11.64 25.15 20.44
C GLU A 887 12.68 24.16 19.86
N ILE A 888 13.62 24.64 19.02
CA ILE A 888 14.71 23.81 18.46
C ILE A 888 15.62 23.29 19.59
N THR A 889 16.01 24.16 20.51
CA THR A 889 16.89 23.83 21.64
C THR A 889 16.24 22.80 22.57
N THR A 890 14.96 22.97 22.87
CA THR A 890 14.16 22.02 23.66
C THR A 890 14.08 20.65 22.98
N THR A 891 13.89 20.63 21.64
CA THR A 891 13.84 19.38 20.87
C THR A 891 15.20 18.67 20.85
N LYS A 892 16.30 19.41 20.67
CA LYS A 892 17.67 18.87 20.75
C LYS A 892 17.97 18.28 22.13
N GLN A 893 17.55 18.94 23.22
CA GLN A 893 17.73 18.43 24.59
C GLN A 893 16.95 17.12 24.84
N LEU A 894 15.69 17.06 24.39
CA LEU A 894 14.87 15.84 24.47
C LEU A 894 15.45 14.68 23.65
N GLU A 895 16.05 14.95 22.49
CA GLU A 895 16.74 13.93 21.69
C GLU A 895 18.01 13.43 22.37
N VAL A 896 18.80 14.30 23.00
CA VAL A 896 19.97 13.90 23.79
C VAL A 896 19.56 13.07 25.00
N GLU A 897 18.52 13.47 25.74
CA GLU A 897 17.97 12.68 26.86
C GLU A 897 17.45 11.31 26.43
N ASN A 898 16.77 11.24 25.27
CA ASN A 898 16.27 9.97 24.73
C ASN A 898 17.41 9.09 24.18
N THR A 899 18.48 9.68 23.64
CA THR A 899 19.67 8.94 23.18
C THR A 899 20.52 8.45 24.34
N LEU A 900 20.58 9.20 25.44
CA LEU A 900 21.20 8.77 26.70
C LEU A 900 20.40 7.64 27.37
N ARG A 901 19.06 7.71 27.34
CA ARG A 901 18.17 6.61 27.78
C ARG A 901 18.31 5.35 26.92
N ALA A 902 18.52 5.51 25.61
CA ALA A 902 18.70 4.38 24.68
C ALA A 902 20.07 3.68 24.82
N LYS A 903 21.03 4.23 25.57
CA LYS A 903 22.31 3.55 25.88
C LYS A 903 22.20 2.52 27.02
N ASP A 904 21.12 2.53 27.79
CA ASP A 904 20.88 1.58 28.89
C ASP A 904 20.07 0.34 28.47
N GLU A 905 19.60 0.27 27.22
CA GLU A 905 18.88 -0.89 26.68
C GLU A 905 19.56 -1.39 25.40
N LYS A 906 20.19 -2.58 25.49
CA LYS A 906 20.68 -3.33 24.33
C LYS A 906 19.48 -3.95 23.61
N ASP A 907 18.99 -3.31 22.55
CA ASP A 907 18.40 -3.99 21.38
C ASP A 907 17.90 -2.98 20.36
N PHE A 908 18.70 -2.68 19.32
CA PHE A 908 18.19 -2.31 17.99
C PHE A 908 19.22 -2.70 16.92
N GLY A 909 18.75 -3.47 15.93
CA GLY A 909 19.52 -3.95 14.77
C GLY A 909 19.90 -2.86 13.76
N PRO A 910 20.69 -3.22 12.73
CA PRO A 910 21.41 -2.26 11.90
C PRO A 910 20.47 -1.40 11.04
N VAL A 911 20.77 -0.10 11.01
CA VAL A 911 20.15 0.88 10.10
C VAL A 911 20.55 0.55 8.67
N ASP A 912 19.55 0.37 7.81
CA ASP A 912 19.68 0.10 6.37
C ASP A 912 20.37 1.28 5.66
N THR A 913 21.65 1.12 5.31
CA THR A 913 22.50 2.11 4.63
C THR A 913 22.45 2.01 3.11
N THR A 914 21.30 1.64 2.52
CA THR A 914 21.22 1.43 1.07
C THR A 914 20.09 2.23 0.41
N THR A 915 20.37 3.50 0.06
CA THR A 915 19.89 4.17 -1.18
C THR A 915 20.45 5.60 -1.26
N GLY A 916 21.39 5.82 -2.19
CA GLY A 916 21.99 7.13 -2.48
C GLY A 916 21.10 8.02 -3.36
N ALA A 917 19.99 8.54 -2.82
CA ALA A 917 19.22 9.62 -3.44
C ALA A 917 19.08 10.80 -2.45
N ILE A 918 19.29 12.04 -2.93
CA ILE A 918 19.55 13.22 -2.08
C ILE A 918 18.30 14.05 -1.73
N GLN A 919 17.14 13.89 -2.38
CA GLN A 919 15.93 14.67 -2.05
C GLN A 919 14.66 13.81 -2.21
N VAL A 920 13.78 13.80 -1.19
CA VAL A 920 12.55 13.00 -1.17
C VAL A 920 11.33 13.91 -1.39
N ARG A 921 10.47 13.53 -2.34
CA ARG A 921 9.17 14.17 -2.59
C ARG A 921 8.24 13.86 -1.43
N TRP A 922 7.62 14.89 -0.83
CA TRP A 922 6.86 14.72 0.41
C TRP A 922 5.47 14.14 0.18
N GLU A 923 5.32 12.82 0.43
CA GLU A 923 4.02 12.17 0.56
C GLU A 923 3.71 11.87 2.05
N GLN A 924 3.19 12.89 2.73
CA GLN A 924 2.51 12.87 4.04
C GLN A 924 3.26 12.34 5.27
N LYS A 925 3.62 13.24 6.21
CA LYS A 925 3.74 12.91 7.66
C LYS A 925 3.52 14.05 8.70
N ASP A 926 3.34 15.32 8.31
CA ASP A 926 3.05 16.43 9.25
C ASP A 926 2.00 17.45 8.72
N PRO A 927 0.75 17.46 9.25
CA PRO A 927 -0.28 18.42 8.87
C PRO A 927 0.10 19.90 9.08
N GLN A 928 1.00 20.20 10.03
CA GLN A 928 1.35 21.57 10.40
C GLN A 928 2.17 22.26 9.29
N THR A 929 3.14 21.55 8.70
CA THR A 929 3.96 22.05 7.60
C THR A 929 3.14 22.34 6.33
N ARG A 930 2.19 21.47 5.99
CA ARG A 930 1.31 21.71 4.83
C ARG A 930 0.39 22.92 5.04
N ASN A 931 -0.16 23.09 6.23
CA ASN A 931 -0.97 24.26 6.58
C ASN A 931 -0.14 25.55 6.54
N PHE A 932 1.09 25.52 7.07
CA PHE A 932 2.01 26.64 6.96
C PHE A 932 2.26 27.06 5.51
N LEU A 933 2.61 26.13 4.63
CA LEU A 933 2.86 26.44 3.21
C LEU A 933 1.61 26.95 2.49
N LEU A 934 0.43 26.43 2.85
CA LEU A 934 -0.85 26.91 2.33
C LEU A 934 -1.17 28.33 2.80
N GLU A 935 -0.93 28.66 4.07
CA GLU A 935 -1.08 30.00 4.64
C GLU A 935 -0.14 31.01 3.96
N GLN A 936 1.13 30.61 3.76
CA GLN A 936 2.16 31.53 3.25
C GLN A 936 2.06 31.77 1.74
N TYR A 937 1.70 30.75 0.96
CA TYR A 937 1.75 30.84 -0.50
C TYR A 937 0.38 30.68 -1.17
N GLY A 938 -0.70 30.46 -0.41
CA GLY A 938 -2.07 30.38 -0.93
C GLY A 938 -2.28 29.27 -1.96
N GLY A 939 -1.46 28.21 -1.91
CA GLY A 939 -1.44 27.17 -2.94
C GLY A 939 -0.98 27.69 -4.30
N ARG A 940 0.03 28.56 -4.30
CA ARG A 940 0.76 28.99 -5.51
C ARG A 940 2.19 28.50 -5.42
N CYS A 941 2.76 28.14 -6.57
CA CYS A 941 4.16 27.77 -6.67
C CYS A 941 5.06 28.94 -6.26
N GLN A 942 6.10 28.69 -5.45
CA GLN A 942 7.10 29.69 -5.08
C GLN A 942 7.92 30.22 -6.27
N ILE A 943 7.98 29.49 -7.39
CA ILE A 943 8.76 29.87 -8.57
C ILE A 943 7.90 30.57 -9.63
N CYS A 944 6.83 29.94 -10.12
CA CYS A 944 6.02 30.52 -11.20
C CYS A 944 4.73 31.22 -10.77
N GLY A 945 4.39 31.23 -9.48
CA GLY A 945 3.19 31.87 -8.95
C GLY A 945 1.85 31.25 -9.39
N HIS A 946 1.87 30.21 -10.24
CA HIS A 946 0.65 29.57 -10.73
C HIS A 946 -0.04 28.79 -9.62
N THR A 947 -1.38 28.90 -9.59
CA THR A 947 -2.26 28.10 -8.75
C THR A 947 -2.47 26.72 -9.36
N PHE A 948 -2.55 25.71 -8.51
CA PHE A 948 -2.60 24.32 -8.92
C PHE A 948 -4.04 23.81 -9.12
N PRO A 949 -4.27 22.66 -9.79
CA PRO A 949 -5.60 22.05 -9.81
C PRO A 949 -6.10 21.81 -8.38
N LEU A 950 -7.38 22.10 -8.16
CA LEU A 950 -8.01 21.86 -6.86
C LEU A 950 -8.09 20.34 -6.64
N ARG A 951 -7.71 19.92 -5.44
CA ARG A 951 -8.00 18.59 -4.92
C ARG A 951 -9.52 18.43 -4.78
N LYS A 952 -9.98 17.19 -4.62
CA LYS A 952 -11.42 16.88 -4.46
C LYS A 952 -12.10 17.61 -3.29
N ASP A 953 -11.32 18.06 -2.31
CA ASP A 953 -11.76 18.82 -1.13
C ASP A 953 -11.75 20.35 -1.33
N GLY A 954 -11.46 20.83 -2.55
CA GLY A 954 -11.37 22.25 -2.86
C GLY A 954 -10.05 22.92 -2.43
N SER A 955 -9.10 22.19 -1.84
CA SER A 955 -7.77 22.71 -1.51
C SER A 955 -6.83 22.67 -2.72
N PRO A 956 -5.94 23.67 -2.92
CA PRO A 956 -4.99 23.65 -4.02
C PRO A 956 -3.93 22.54 -3.82
N TYR A 957 -3.70 21.73 -4.87
CA TYR A 957 -2.70 20.66 -4.85
C TYR A 957 -1.27 21.20 -4.96
N PHE A 958 -0.32 20.87 -4.09
CA PHE A 958 1.07 21.28 -4.31
C PHE A 958 2.06 20.25 -3.77
N GLU A 959 3.25 20.25 -4.38
CA GLU A 959 4.39 19.42 -3.97
C GLU A 959 5.14 20.12 -2.83
N GLY A 960 5.29 19.40 -1.71
CA GLY A 960 6.25 19.75 -0.67
C GLY A 960 7.60 19.14 -1.04
N VAL A 961 8.63 19.96 -1.22
CA VAL A 961 9.98 19.50 -1.56
C VAL A 961 10.94 19.89 -0.44
N TYR A 962 11.51 18.90 0.25
CA TYR A 962 12.51 19.18 1.28
C TYR A 962 13.79 19.74 0.68
N ILE A 963 14.36 20.75 1.35
CA ILE A 963 15.65 21.35 0.95
C ILE A 963 16.79 20.40 1.33
N ALA A 964 16.81 19.90 2.57
CA ALA A 964 17.76 18.89 3.07
C ALA A 964 17.06 17.73 3.79
N ARG A 965 17.76 16.59 3.96
CA ARG A 965 17.15 15.32 4.40
C ARG A 965 16.51 15.43 5.79
N HIS A 966 15.26 15.00 5.91
CA HIS A 966 14.54 14.98 7.20
C HIS A 966 15.07 13.93 8.20
N SER A 967 15.95 13.01 7.78
CA SER A 967 16.45 11.88 8.58
C SER A 967 17.56 12.26 9.58
N HIS A 968 18.00 13.52 9.60
CA HIS A 968 19.10 14.00 10.45
C HIS A 968 18.68 14.44 11.88
N GLY A 969 17.39 14.35 12.23
CA GLY A 969 16.85 14.62 13.57
C GLY A 969 15.51 15.37 13.55
N ARG A 970 14.64 15.15 14.54
CA ARG A 970 13.30 15.78 14.62
C ARG A 970 13.37 17.29 14.78
N TRP A 971 14.47 17.83 15.30
CA TRP A 971 14.67 19.27 15.44
C TRP A 971 14.73 20.02 14.09
N PHE A 972 15.05 19.30 13.00
CA PHE A 972 15.25 19.82 11.65
C PHE A 972 14.05 19.62 10.70
N ASP A 973 13.11 18.74 11.05
CA ASP A 973 11.88 18.49 10.29
C ASP A 973 10.82 19.58 10.59
N ARG A 974 11.03 20.78 10.01
CA ARG A 974 10.22 21.98 10.23
C ARG A 974 9.81 22.64 8.91
N PRO A 975 8.76 23.49 8.90
CA PRO A 975 8.26 24.10 7.66
C PRO A 975 9.30 24.89 6.87
N GLY A 976 10.28 25.50 7.56
CA GLY A 976 11.40 26.20 6.91
C GLY A 976 12.24 25.32 5.99
N ASN A 977 12.32 24.01 6.23
CA ASN A 977 13.07 23.08 5.39
C ASN A 977 12.26 22.57 4.18
N VAL A 978 11.09 23.15 3.87
CA VAL A 978 10.18 22.63 2.82
C VAL A 978 9.72 23.71 1.83
N LEU A 979 9.89 23.44 0.54
CA LEU A 979 9.41 24.29 -0.56
C LEU A 979 8.02 23.87 -1.06
N CYS A 980 7.22 24.84 -1.51
CA CYS A 980 5.90 24.70 -2.13
C CYS A 980 5.99 24.90 -3.65
N LEU A 981 5.98 23.80 -4.42
CA LEU A 981 6.23 23.80 -5.87
C LEU A 981 5.08 23.15 -6.67
N CYS A 982 4.96 23.51 -7.97
CA CYS A 982 4.09 22.75 -8.90
C CYS A 982 4.77 21.45 -9.29
N ALA A 983 4.01 20.49 -9.82
CA ALA A 983 4.57 19.22 -10.27
C ALA A 983 5.77 19.39 -11.24
N ASN A 984 5.70 20.38 -12.15
CA ASN A 984 6.79 20.66 -13.10
C ASN A 984 8.02 21.24 -12.40
N HIS A 985 7.88 22.30 -11.60
CA HIS A 985 9.01 22.92 -10.90
C HIS A 985 9.57 22.01 -9.80
N ALA A 986 8.75 21.16 -9.18
CA ALA A 986 9.21 20.14 -8.24
C ALA A 986 10.07 19.10 -8.96
N ALA A 987 9.62 18.61 -10.13
CA ALA A 987 10.42 17.69 -10.94
C ALA A 987 11.72 18.34 -11.43
N GLN A 988 11.66 19.59 -11.90
CA GLN A 988 12.84 20.34 -12.31
C GLN A 988 13.80 20.60 -11.14
N PHE A 989 13.30 20.90 -9.95
CA PHE A 989 14.11 21.14 -8.76
C PHE A 989 14.77 19.85 -8.24
N LEU A 990 14.02 18.74 -8.20
CA LEU A 990 14.50 17.45 -7.73
C LEU A 990 15.52 16.83 -8.71
N TYR A 991 15.21 16.87 -10.02
CA TYR A 991 15.91 16.07 -11.03
C TYR A 991 16.71 16.91 -12.04
N GLY A 992 16.58 18.23 -12.03
CA GLY A 992 17.25 19.15 -12.96
C GLY A 992 18.41 19.94 -12.35
N GLU A 993 19.02 20.82 -13.14
CA GLU A 993 20.04 21.75 -12.66
C GLU A 993 19.41 22.86 -11.79
N VAL A 994 20.01 23.19 -10.65
CA VAL A 994 19.54 24.22 -9.71
C VAL A 994 20.72 25.08 -9.29
N ARG A 995 20.71 26.39 -9.56
CA ARG A 995 21.78 27.32 -9.13
C ARG A 995 21.23 28.56 -8.45
N LEU A 996 21.69 28.86 -7.25
CA LEU A 996 21.42 30.08 -6.50
C LEU A 996 22.78 30.71 -6.16
N GLU A 997 23.01 31.94 -6.61
CA GLU A 997 24.27 32.60 -6.34
C GLU A 997 24.37 32.96 -4.86
N ASP A 998 25.40 32.42 -4.20
CA ASP A 998 25.81 32.73 -2.82
C ASP A 998 24.67 32.54 -1.78
N PHE A 999 24.30 31.27 -1.53
CA PHE A 999 23.21 30.87 -0.61
C PHE A 999 23.22 31.61 0.73
N ASN A 1000 24.39 31.77 1.36
CA ASN A 1000 24.52 32.47 2.63
C ASN A 1000 24.21 33.97 2.49
N ARG A 1001 24.66 34.63 1.43
CA ARG A 1001 24.34 36.04 1.19
C ARG A 1001 22.87 36.24 0.79
N SER A 1002 22.30 35.29 0.06
CA SER A 1002 20.96 35.35 -0.54
C SER A 1002 19.83 34.92 0.40
N ILE A 1003 20.11 34.14 1.46
CA ILE A 1003 19.12 33.71 2.47
C ILE A 1003 19.49 34.17 3.88
N LEU A 1004 20.73 33.95 4.38
CA LEU A 1004 21.14 34.42 5.72
C LEU A 1004 21.38 35.94 5.78
N GLY A 1005 21.74 36.55 4.65
CA GLY A 1005 21.98 38.00 4.54
C GLY A 1005 20.70 38.86 4.40
N LEU A 1006 19.53 38.24 4.25
CA LEU A 1006 18.26 38.95 4.12
C LEU A 1006 17.88 39.59 5.46
N ARG A 1007 17.85 40.93 5.51
CA ARG A 1007 17.26 41.65 6.64
C ARG A 1007 15.76 41.47 6.59
N GLU A 1008 15.17 41.00 7.69
CA GLU A 1008 13.74 40.69 7.86
C GLU A 1008 12.83 41.94 7.86
N THR A 1009 13.00 42.84 6.89
CA THR A 1009 12.34 44.15 6.80
C THR A 1009 11.31 44.24 5.67
N LYS A 1010 11.31 43.28 4.75
CA LYS A 1010 10.34 43.15 3.65
C LYS A 1010 9.38 41.98 3.91
N ALA A 1011 8.16 42.08 3.39
CA ALA A 1011 7.13 41.04 3.53
C ALA A 1011 7.38 39.83 2.62
N GLU A 1012 8.01 40.06 1.46
CA GLU A 1012 8.48 39.03 0.53
C GLU A 1012 9.91 39.31 0.09
N TYR A 1013 10.61 38.24 -0.27
CA TYR A 1013 11.94 38.23 -0.86
C TYR A 1013 11.89 37.40 -2.13
N LEU A 1014 12.34 37.97 -3.24
CA LEU A 1014 12.56 37.25 -4.48
C LEU A 1014 14.06 36.93 -4.56
N VAL A 1015 14.38 35.65 -4.51
CA VAL A 1015 15.76 35.18 -4.58
C VAL A 1015 16.01 34.64 -5.98
N PRO A 1016 17.00 35.15 -6.72
CA PRO A 1016 17.35 34.63 -8.04
C PRO A 1016 17.72 33.15 -7.97
N LEU A 1017 17.14 32.36 -8.87
CA LEU A 1017 17.34 30.92 -8.96
C LEU A 1017 17.38 30.52 -10.42
N ARG A 1018 18.44 29.83 -10.84
CA ARG A 1018 18.50 29.17 -12.15
C ARG A 1018 18.00 27.74 -12.02
N LEU A 1019 17.03 27.36 -12.83
CA LEU A 1019 16.43 26.03 -12.82
C LEU A 1019 16.41 25.44 -14.24
N CYS A 1020 17.04 24.28 -14.42
CA CYS A 1020 17.23 23.62 -15.72
C CYS A 1020 17.75 24.56 -16.82
N GLY A 1021 18.70 25.43 -16.48
CA GLY A 1021 19.28 26.41 -17.41
C GLY A 1021 18.47 27.70 -17.60
N VAL A 1022 17.26 27.80 -17.05
CA VAL A 1022 16.38 28.99 -17.15
C VAL A 1022 16.53 29.85 -15.91
N ASP A 1023 16.74 31.16 -16.08
CA ASP A 1023 16.75 32.11 -14.96
C ASP A 1023 15.34 32.39 -14.47
N MET A 1024 15.14 32.14 -13.19
CA MET A 1024 13.87 32.29 -12.49
C MET A 1024 14.10 32.99 -11.16
N LYS A 1025 13.03 33.16 -10.40
CA LYS A 1025 13.12 33.61 -9.00
C LYS A 1025 12.29 32.70 -8.15
N ILE A 1026 12.81 32.40 -6.97
CA ILE A 1026 12.05 31.73 -5.93
C ILE A 1026 11.63 32.75 -4.90
N ARG A 1027 10.34 32.74 -4.58
CA ARG A 1027 9.71 33.66 -3.64
C ARG A 1027 9.68 33.08 -2.24
N PHE A 1028 10.14 33.86 -1.27
CA PHE A 1028 10.05 33.55 0.16
C PHE A 1028 9.27 34.64 0.89
N THR A 1029 8.30 34.25 1.71
CA THR A 1029 7.67 35.18 2.66
C THR A 1029 8.60 35.47 3.83
N GLN A 1030 8.45 36.63 4.48
CA GLN A 1030 9.23 36.98 5.68
C GLN A 1030 9.18 35.90 6.76
N ARG A 1031 8.02 35.29 6.98
CA ARG A 1031 7.84 34.20 7.94
C ARG A 1031 8.61 32.94 7.54
N HIS A 1032 8.69 32.63 6.24
CA HIS A 1032 9.47 31.49 5.75
C HIS A 1032 10.99 31.73 5.86
N VAL A 1033 11.45 32.96 5.61
CA VAL A 1033 12.86 33.36 5.78
C VAL A 1033 13.29 33.25 7.24
N ILE A 1034 12.49 33.75 8.20
CA ILE A 1034 12.76 33.64 9.65
C ILE A 1034 12.95 32.17 10.06
N ASP A 1035 12.04 31.29 9.63
CA ASP A 1035 12.08 29.87 9.97
C ASP A 1035 13.34 29.19 9.38
N ILE A 1036 13.77 29.54 8.15
CA ILE A 1036 15.01 29.02 7.53
C ILE A 1036 16.26 29.55 8.24
N GLN A 1037 16.31 30.84 8.56
CA GLN A 1037 17.46 31.47 9.24
C GLN A 1037 17.64 30.89 10.66
N ALA A 1038 16.56 30.66 11.40
CA ALA A 1038 16.61 30.04 12.73
C ALA A 1038 17.14 28.59 12.67
N ILE A 1039 16.75 27.83 11.63
CA ILE A 1039 17.27 26.47 11.40
C ILE A 1039 18.78 26.50 11.15
N LEU A 1040 19.25 27.39 10.26
CA LEU A 1040 20.66 27.50 9.89
C LEU A 1040 21.53 28.00 11.06
N GLN A 1041 21.07 29.02 11.81
CA GLN A 1041 21.78 29.51 13.00
C GLN A 1041 21.87 28.45 14.10
N SER A 1042 20.83 27.63 14.24
CA SER A 1042 20.82 26.52 15.20
C SER A 1042 21.67 25.33 14.74
N ALA A 1043 22.04 25.23 13.46
CA ALA A 1043 22.91 24.16 12.96
C ALA A 1043 24.39 24.38 13.32
N ASP A 1044 24.80 25.64 13.53
CA ASP A 1044 26.16 26.04 13.92
C ASP A 1044 26.43 26.00 15.44
N THR A 1045 25.37 25.79 16.25
CA THR A 1045 25.39 25.69 17.73
C THR A 1045 25.08 24.28 18.22
#